data_AF-A0AAD5MV61-F1
#
_entry.id   AF-A0AAD5MV61-F1
#
_cell.length_a   1.000
_cell.length_b   1.000
_cell.length_c   1.000
_cell.angle_alpha   90.00
_cell.angle_beta   90.00
_cell.angle_gamma   90.00
#
_symmetry.space_group_name_H-M   'P 1'
#
loop_
_entity.id
_entity.type
_entity.pdbx_description
1 polymer ?
#
loop_
_entity_poly.entity_id
_entity_poly.type
_entity_poly.pdbx_seq_one_letter_code
_entity_poly.pdbx_strand_id
1 'polypeptide(L)'
;MAMYGQRTFQLHLLRDEYDIRPDIYWKLGRPQLWPRFLRARRGPLKDSSILRHVEIFGGGSGHNDTLQSAGLQLFSRSPLIDHVNVTNSSMHAVQVVSPREEVILNMVNVTNNGGVGISITTASIQSATTNADIPTHPLTIPYYTQSMVDICAAGKMVQLANRLLIYYKYDSLPVDCVKIFSSPGRKVAFRFLQVNLYSSPADIGRSDMLRVYASISFMPISLLAEYRMDRESTPFSHAVSADVLAIHFRGTAADGGYGFIAEISTIPSTPDSGNVEQVVLRGSRIDHNERGAVVYQNTGEMSPTVVIEECSLSRNGIHLFGNISTSLHAVQLHLHNTMFVLFRGNSLAYNRGGLLVSARSSSAVARLNAVIKNNLFSWNSNSTTLELCGNNFQMVTMLNNIISYNYALYHDTVKIHDMSLIPRGTLVSPRRHKLSSINNFEENIALGHGHQYLEHYGFQPEEEHDEFLRRPRRQVITQEGVSFDWWTHVGTESERYRSTILAGSSQQHYRGNVFNDKKNSYELTTSKRTQYDIGTIDARLNYWGYPGAESVAAGKIRDFSDYPYLIKVDYQPVLESNSSLLEGDCPAGWFQAGLEEFKSCFLYVGAAVTYTDATLYCEVRITTFDKLLEYCPNFVLKEK
;
A
#
# COMPACT_ATOMS: atom_id res chain seq x y z
N MET A 1 -17.92 -34.57 -26.62
CA MET A 1 -18.15 -33.81 -27.86
C MET A 1 -19.30 -32.84 -27.63
N ALA A 2 -18.99 -31.65 -27.12
CA ALA A 2 -19.84 -30.45 -27.11
C ALA A 2 -18.93 -29.28 -26.68
N MET A 3 -18.36 -28.59 -27.66
CA MET A 3 -17.59 -27.36 -27.47
C MET A 3 -18.57 -26.24 -27.08
N TYR A 4 -18.45 -25.68 -25.88
CA TYR A 4 -18.97 -24.35 -25.58
C TYR A 4 -17.80 -23.38 -25.61
N GLY A 5 -17.69 -22.64 -26.71
CA GLY A 5 -16.71 -21.58 -26.88
C GLY A 5 -17.02 -20.41 -25.94
N GLN A 6 -16.13 -20.18 -24.97
CA GLN A 6 -16.12 -18.96 -24.19
C GLN A 6 -15.49 -17.84 -25.03
N ARG A 7 -16.30 -16.84 -25.39
CA ARG A 7 -15.81 -15.63 -26.05
C ARG A 7 -15.26 -14.69 -24.99
N THR A 8 -13.99 -14.33 -25.12
CA THR A 8 -13.38 -13.18 -24.46
C THR A 8 -14.14 -11.91 -24.87
N PHE A 9 -14.66 -11.16 -23.91
CA PHE A 9 -15.11 -9.79 -24.15
C PHE A 9 -13.92 -8.84 -24.05
N GLN A 10 -13.22 -8.63 -25.17
CA GLN A 10 -12.36 -7.46 -25.34
C GLN A 10 -13.24 -6.29 -25.78
N LEU A 11 -13.44 -5.29 -24.91
CA LEU A 11 -14.09 -4.05 -25.30
C LEU A 11 -13.07 -3.18 -26.05
N HIS A 12 -12.92 -3.42 -27.35
CA HIS A 12 -12.18 -2.52 -28.23
C HIS A 12 -13.01 -1.27 -28.50
N LEU A 13 -12.80 -0.21 -27.72
CA LEU A 13 -13.19 1.15 -28.12
C LEU A 13 -12.13 1.67 -29.10
N LEU A 14 -12.10 1.07 -30.30
CA LEU A 14 -11.28 1.55 -31.41
C LEU A 14 -11.97 2.79 -32.01
N ARG A 15 -11.20 3.87 -32.09
CA ARG A 15 -11.52 5.01 -32.95
C ARG A 15 -11.03 4.61 -34.35
N ASP A 16 -11.95 4.34 -35.27
CA ASP A 16 -11.63 4.28 -36.69
C ASP A 16 -11.23 5.69 -37.15
N GLU A 17 -9.93 5.99 -37.11
CA GLU A 17 -9.31 7.01 -37.96
C GLU A 17 -8.61 6.29 -39.12
N TYR A 18 -9.41 5.67 -40.00
CA TYR A 18 -9.02 5.38 -41.37
C TYR A 18 -9.92 6.18 -42.31
N ASP A 19 -9.43 7.35 -42.68
CA ASP A 19 -9.99 8.19 -43.73
C ASP A 19 -9.68 7.53 -45.09
N ILE A 20 -10.44 6.48 -45.42
CA ILE A 20 -10.48 5.89 -46.75
C ILE A 20 -11.77 6.39 -47.39
N ARG A 21 -11.65 7.36 -48.30
CA ARG A 21 -12.75 7.77 -49.18
C ARG A 21 -13.12 6.61 -50.10
N PRO A 22 -14.42 6.28 -50.24
CA PRO A 22 -14.93 5.79 -51.49
C PRO A 22 -15.92 6.82 -52.04
N ASP A 23 -15.57 7.38 -53.20
CA ASP A 23 -16.52 8.07 -54.07
C ASP A 23 -17.66 7.10 -54.42
N ILE A 24 -18.87 7.35 -53.91
CA ILE A 24 -20.10 6.74 -54.41
C ILE A 24 -21.14 7.83 -54.59
N TYR A 25 -21.41 8.15 -55.85
CA TYR A 25 -22.48 9.00 -56.33
C TYR A 25 -23.85 8.36 -56.05
N TRP A 26 -24.76 9.12 -55.43
CA TRP A 26 -26.20 8.96 -55.64
C TRP A 26 -26.84 10.32 -55.93
N LYS A 27 -27.30 10.47 -57.18
CA LYS A 27 -28.16 11.55 -57.66
C LYS A 27 -29.63 11.12 -57.51
N LEU A 28 -30.45 12.00 -56.92
CA LEU A 28 -31.93 12.21 -57.07
C LEU A 28 -32.47 12.65 -55.69
N GLY A 29 -33.16 13.77 -55.45
CA GLY A 29 -33.61 14.91 -56.24
C GLY A 29 -34.37 15.90 -55.34
N ARG A 30 -34.07 17.21 -55.49
CA ARG A 30 -34.83 18.46 -55.17
C ARG A 30 -35.48 18.70 -53.77
N PRO A 31 -35.67 20.00 -53.40
CA PRO A 31 -35.57 20.46 -52.02
C PRO A 31 -36.94 20.79 -51.38
N GLN A 32 -37.07 20.59 -50.07
CA GLN A 32 -38.09 21.25 -49.26
C GLN A 32 -37.45 21.94 -48.06
N LEU A 33 -37.63 23.27 -48.05
CA LEU A 33 -37.30 24.19 -46.96
C LEU A 33 -38.16 23.91 -45.73
N TRP A 34 -37.53 23.66 -44.59
CA TRP A 34 -38.12 23.86 -43.26
C TRP A 34 -37.10 24.55 -42.33
N PRO A 35 -37.58 25.39 -41.38
CA PRO A 35 -36.81 26.50 -40.84
C PRO A 35 -35.81 26.10 -39.73
N ARG A 36 -34.74 26.89 -39.62
CA ARG A 36 -33.70 26.81 -38.60
C ARG A 36 -34.30 26.86 -37.18
N PHE A 37 -34.40 25.71 -36.53
CA PHE A 37 -34.38 25.66 -35.07
C PHE A 37 -32.94 25.86 -34.60
N LEU A 38 -32.76 26.83 -33.71
CA LEU A 38 -31.51 27.12 -33.00
C LEU A 38 -30.96 25.84 -32.36
N ARG A 39 -29.94 25.23 -32.97
CA ARG A 39 -29.05 24.30 -32.28
C ARG A 39 -28.33 25.08 -31.19
N ALA A 40 -28.78 24.93 -29.95
CA ALA A 40 -27.90 25.11 -28.81
C ALA A 40 -26.64 24.28 -29.08
N ARG A 41 -25.47 24.95 -29.16
CA ARG A 41 -24.18 24.27 -29.13
C ARG A 41 -24.10 23.54 -27.78
N ARG A 42 -24.59 22.29 -27.73
CA ARG A 42 -24.00 21.31 -26.83
C ARG A 42 -22.57 21.16 -27.33
N GLY A 43 -21.61 21.60 -26.52
CA GLY A 43 -20.22 21.18 -26.69
C GLY A 43 -20.17 19.65 -26.77
N PRO A 44 -19.07 19.07 -27.28
CA PRO A 44 -18.94 17.61 -27.30
C PRO A 44 -19.22 17.10 -25.89
N LEU A 45 -20.24 16.24 -25.76
CA LEU A 45 -20.45 15.48 -24.55
C LEU A 45 -19.12 14.78 -24.28
N LYS A 46 -18.52 15.04 -23.11
CA LYS A 46 -17.35 14.30 -22.66
C LYS A 46 -17.82 12.85 -22.58
N ASP A 47 -17.39 12.01 -23.52
CA ASP A 47 -17.74 10.59 -23.53
C ASP A 47 -17.13 9.95 -22.28
N SER A 48 -17.88 9.93 -21.19
CA SER A 48 -17.50 9.24 -19.97
C SER A 48 -17.80 7.76 -20.16
N SER A 49 -16.76 6.93 -20.13
CA SER A 49 -16.95 5.48 -20.00
C SER A 49 -17.42 5.20 -18.57
N ILE A 50 -18.52 4.45 -18.41
CA ILE A 50 -19.14 4.13 -17.12
C ILE A 50 -19.38 2.63 -17.07
N LEU A 51 -18.98 1.98 -15.98
CA LEU A 51 -19.25 0.58 -15.70
C LEU A 51 -20.11 0.51 -14.43
N ARG A 52 -21.38 0.12 -14.56
CA ARG A 52 -22.33 0.11 -13.45
C ARG A 52 -23.19 -1.15 -13.43
N HIS A 53 -23.35 -1.77 -12.27
CA HIS A 53 -24.13 -3.00 -12.07
C HIS A 53 -23.65 -4.15 -12.98
N VAL A 54 -22.34 -4.39 -12.98
CA VAL A 54 -21.70 -5.41 -13.82
C VAL A 54 -21.11 -6.52 -12.96
N GLU A 55 -21.23 -7.76 -13.41
CA GLU A 55 -20.58 -8.91 -12.82
C GLU A 55 -19.55 -9.48 -13.80
N ILE A 56 -18.32 -9.65 -13.31
CA ILE A 56 -17.18 -10.23 -14.02
C ILE A 56 -16.75 -11.45 -13.22
N PHE A 57 -16.84 -12.62 -13.84
CA PHE A 57 -16.51 -13.90 -13.22
C PHE A 57 -15.44 -14.63 -14.05
N GLY A 58 -14.43 -15.21 -13.42
CA GLY A 58 -13.45 -16.04 -14.12
C GLY A 58 -12.50 -15.26 -15.04
N GLY A 59 -12.37 -13.95 -14.83
CA GLY A 59 -11.57 -13.07 -15.68
C GLY A 59 -10.07 -13.36 -15.60
N GLY A 60 -9.32 -12.92 -16.61
CA GLY A 60 -7.85 -13.02 -16.61
C GLY A 60 -7.25 -14.34 -17.09
N SER A 61 -8.08 -15.33 -17.45
CA SER A 61 -7.63 -16.58 -18.07
C SER A 61 -7.49 -16.39 -19.59
N GLY A 62 -6.32 -15.97 -20.06
CA GLY A 62 -6.06 -15.87 -21.49
C GLY A 62 -5.68 -17.22 -22.12
N HIS A 63 -5.76 -17.30 -23.45
CA HIS A 63 -5.38 -18.51 -24.19
C HIS A 63 -3.85 -18.75 -24.15
N ASN A 64 -3.48 -20.02 -23.96
CA ASN A 64 -2.15 -20.63 -24.10
C ASN A 64 -0.96 -20.12 -23.28
N ASP A 65 -0.91 -18.89 -22.75
CA ASP A 65 0.30 -18.42 -22.02
C ASP A 65 0.07 -17.37 -20.92
N THR A 66 -1.15 -16.85 -20.72
CA THR A 66 -1.36 -15.71 -19.81
C THR A 66 -2.29 -16.04 -18.64
N LEU A 67 -1.74 -16.71 -17.62
CA LEU A 67 -2.32 -16.76 -16.26
C LEU A 67 -2.03 -15.48 -15.45
N GLN A 68 -1.74 -14.35 -16.11
CA GLN A 68 -1.22 -13.13 -15.48
C GLN A 68 -2.02 -11.86 -15.78
N SER A 69 -3.21 -11.99 -16.36
CA SER A 69 -4.06 -10.85 -16.67
C SER A 69 -5.03 -10.58 -15.53
N ALA A 70 -5.33 -9.31 -15.24
CA ALA A 70 -6.39 -9.00 -14.29
C ALA A 70 -7.77 -9.30 -14.89
N GLY A 71 -8.78 -9.52 -14.05
CA GLY A 71 -10.17 -9.68 -14.48
C GLY A 71 -10.71 -8.44 -15.21
N LEU A 72 -10.34 -7.25 -14.72
CA LEU A 72 -10.60 -5.96 -15.34
C LEU A 72 -9.31 -5.14 -15.38
N GLN A 73 -8.79 -4.89 -16.59
CA GLN A 73 -7.60 -4.07 -16.81
C GLN A 73 -7.97 -2.75 -17.48
N LEU A 74 -7.48 -1.64 -16.92
CA LEU A 74 -7.71 -0.29 -17.40
C LEU A 74 -6.35 0.39 -17.65
N PHE A 75 -6.14 0.84 -18.90
CA PHE A 75 -4.92 1.52 -19.33
C PHE A 75 -5.26 2.94 -19.79
N SER A 76 -4.54 3.96 -19.31
CA SER A 76 -4.71 5.38 -19.67
C SER A 76 -6.07 6.01 -19.35
N ARG A 77 -7.17 5.27 -19.40
CA ARG A 77 -8.53 5.72 -19.09
C ARG A 77 -8.97 5.14 -17.76
N SER A 78 -9.79 5.90 -17.03
CA SER A 78 -10.44 5.41 -15.82
C SER A 78 -11.94 5.67 -15.93
N PRO A 79 -12.74 4.70 -16.41
CA PRO A 79 -14.19 4.80 -16.32
C PRO A 79 -14.64 4.89 -14.86
N LEU A 80 -15.80 5.52 -14.62
CA LEU A 80 -16.47 5.42 -13.33
C LEU A 80 -16.92 3.97 -13.12
N ILE A 81 -16.43 3.32 -12.05
CA ILE A 81 -16.82 1.95 -11.67
C ILE A 81 -17.72 2.04 -10.44
N ASP A 82 -18.94 1.54 -10.57
CA ASP A 82 -19.98 1.70 -9.55
C ASP A 82 -20.82 0.42 -9.42
N HIS A 83 -20.86 -0.22 -8.25
CA HIS A 83 -21.57 -1.50 -8.04
C HIS A 83 -21.12 -2.57 -9.04
N VAL A 84 -19.82 -2.91 -9.04
CA VAL A 84 -19.24 -3.93 -9.93
C VAL A 84 -18.69 -5.08 -9.11
N ASN A 85 -19.03 -6.29 -9.50
CA ASN A 85 -18.57 -7.52 -8.87
C ASN A 85 -17.49 -8.15 -9.75
N VAL A 86 -16.31 -8.40 -9.19
CA VAL A 86 -15.22 -9.10 -9.87
C VAL A 86 -14.77 -10.27 -9.01
N THR A 87 -14.99 -11.49 -9.52
CA THR A 87 -14.82 -12.70 -8.72
C THR A 87 -14.09 -13.81 -9.49
N ASN A 88 -13.36 -14.65 -8.77
CA ASN A 88 -12.67 -15.82 -9.32
C ASN A 88 -11.73 -15.50 -10.48
N SER A 89 -11.02 -14.36 -10.41
CA SER A 89 -10.04 -13.98 -11.43
C SER A 89 -8.74 -14.76 -11.26
N SER A 90 -8.06 -15.07 -12.36
CA SER A 90 -6.80 -15.82 -12.36
C SER A 90 -5.67 -15.11 -11.60
N MET A 91 -5.60 -13.78 -11.70
CA MET A 91 -4.62 -12.94 -11.01
C MET A 91 -5.32 -11.76 -10.32
N HIS A 92 -4.99 -10.51 -10.67
CA HIS A 92 -5.62 -9.35 -10.05
C HIS A 92 -7.10 -9.25 -10.43
N ALA A 93 -7.94 -8.69 -9.57
CA ALA A 93 -9.34 -8.48 -9.95
C ALA A 93 -9.48 -7.22 -10.80
N VAL A 94 -9.08 -6.07 -10.24
CA VAL A 94 -9.08 -4.78 -10.93
C VAL A 94 -7.67 -4.23 -10.97
N GLN A 95 -7.18 -3.90 -12.16
CA GLN A 95 -5.86 -3.31 -12.35
C GLN A 95 -5.97 -2.03 -13.17
N VAL A 96 -5.53 -0.91 -12.61
CA VAL A 96 -5.51 0.40 -13.26
C VAL A 96 -4.07 0.85 -13.44
N VAL A 97 -3.65 1.09 -14.69
CA VAL A 97 -2.27 1.45 -15.02
C VAL A 97 -2.24 2.77 -15.77
N SER A 98 -1.51 3.73 -15.19
CA SER A 98 -1.27 5.08 -15.73
C SER A 98 -2.53 5.81 -16.20
N PRO A 99 -3.59 5.94 -15.37
CA PRO A 99 -4.80 6.65 -15.75
C PRO A 99 -4.52 8.15 -15.97
N ARG A 100 -5.33 8.79 -16.82
CA ARG A 100 -5.26 10.23 -17.14
C ARG A 100 -6.43 11.04 -16.57
N GLU A 101 -7.34 10.36 -15.89
CA GLU A 101 -8.52 10.94 -15.26
C GLU A 101 -8.63 10.38 -13.84
N GLU A 102 -9.48 10.98 -13.02
CA GLU A 102 -9.77 10.50 -11.66
C GLU A 102 -10.18 9.03 -11.66
N VAL A 103 -9.67 8.29 -10.68
CA VAL A 103 -10.02 6.89 -10.48
C VAL A 103 -11.05 6.81 -9.38
N ILE A 104 -12.28 6.42 -9.72
CA ILE A 104 -13.39 6.31 -8.77
C ILE A 104 -13.94 4.89 -8.79
N LEU A 105 -13.75 4.18 -7.68
CA LEU A 105 -14.23 2.82 -7.44
C LEU A 105 -15.24 2.85 -6.29
N ASN A 106 -16.53 2.78 -6.62
CA ASN A 106 -17.63 2.84 -5.67
C ASN A 106 -18.31 1.48 -5.53
N MET A 107 -18.45 1.00 -4.30
CA MET A 107 -19.22 -0.21 -3.98
C MET A 107 -18.81 -1.41 -4.83
N VAL A 108 -17.50 -1.61 -5.01
CA VAL A 108 -16.94 -2.73 -5.77
C VAL A 108 -16.84 -3.94 -4.87
N ASN A 109 -17.25 -5.10 -5.36
CA ASN A 109 -17.12 -6.38 -4.66
C ASN A 109 -16.05 -7.23 -5.34
N VAL A 110 -14.95 -7.47 -4.64
CA VAL A 110 -13.77 -8.17 -5.16
C VAL A 110 -13.47 -9.39 -4.30
N THR A 111 -13.85 -10.58 -4.78
CA THR A 111 -13.71 -11.80 -3.96
C THR A 111 -13.06 -12.98 -4.68
N ASN A 112 -12.27 -13.76 -3.94
CA ASN A 112 -11.70 -15.03 -4.39
C ASN A 112 -10.83 -14.88 -5.65
N ASN A 113 -9.85 -13.97 -5.68
CA ASN A 113 -8.97 -13.79 -6.84
C ASN A 113 -7.54 -14.27 -6.53
N GLY A 114 -6.86 -14.85 -7.51
CA GLY A 114 -5.49 -15.42 -7.36
C GLY A 114 -4.37 -14.40 -7.18
N GLY A 115 -4.67 -13.11 -7.35
CA GLY A 115 -3.73 -12.00 -7.16
C GLY A 115 -4.18 -11.04 -6.05
N VAL A 116 -3.74 -9.79 -6.17
CA VAL A 116 -4.25 -8.67 -5.36
C VAL A 116 -5.66 -8.32 -5.83
N GLY A 117 -6.58 -8.00 -4.92
CA GLY A 117 -7.92 -7.55 -5.27
C GLY A 117 -7.91 -6.33 -6.21
N ILE A 118 -7.35 -5.21 -5.76
CA ILE A 118 -7.26 -3.96 -6.54
C ILE A 118 -5.80 -3.49 -6.60
N SER A 119 -5.28 -3.30 -7.81
CA SER A 119 -3.93 -2.76 -8.06
C SER A 119 -4.03 -1.48 -8.87
N ILE A 120 -3.51 -0.37 -8.35
CA ILE A 120 -3.55 0.94 -9.01
C ILE A 120 -2.13 1.50 -9.07
N THR A 121 -1.65 1.75 -10.29
CA THR A 121 -0.35 2.39 -10.54
C THR A 121 -0.58 3.70 -11.27
N THR A 122 -0.27 4.84 -10.64
CA THR A 122 -0.41 6.17 -11.26
C THR A 122 0.96 6.78 -11.55
N ALA A 123 1.03 7.57 -12.63
CA ALA A 123 2.24 8.28 -13.03
C ALA A 123 1.88 9.74 -13.33
N SER A 124 2.47 10.67 -12.60
CA SER A 124 2.22 12.11 -12.74
C SER A 124 3.44 12.81 -13.36
N ILE A 125 3.24 13.39 -14.55
CA ILE A 125 4.32 13.79 -15.45
C ILE A 125 4.15 15.25 -15.86
N GLN A 126 4.89 16.16 -15.21
CA GLN A 126 4.82 17.60 -15.48
C GLN A 126 5.99 18.09 -16.35
N SER A 127 7.25 17.75 -16.03
CA SER A 127 8.44 18.21 -16.78
C SER A 127 9.37 17.06 -17.20
N ALA A 128 10.00 17.23 -18.36
CA ALA A 128 10.87 16.24 -19.01
C ALA A 128 12.34 16.31 -18.57
N THR A 129 12.76 17.42 -17.95
CA THR A 129 14.19 17.75 -17.73
C THR A 129 14.57 17.96 -16.26
N THR A 130 13.67 17.66 -15.35
CA THR A 130 13.84 17.83 -13.91
C THR A 130 14.40 16.54 -13.33
N ASN A 131 15.55 16.63 -12.66
CA ASN A 131 16.04 15.53 -11.84
C ASN A 131 15.05 15.32 -10.70
N ALA A 132 14.47 14.12 -10.64
CA ALA A 132 13.49 13.76 -9.63
C ALA A 132 13.97 12.51 -8.90
N ASP A 133 13.65 12.44 -7.62
CA ASP A 133 13.84 11.21 -6.85
C ASP A 133 12.93 10.12 -7.42
N ILE A 134 13.43 8.88 -7.47
CA ILE A 134 12.75 7.78 -8.16
C ILE A 134 12.47 6.65 -7.17
N PRO A 135 11.20 6.19 -7.07
CA PRO A 135 10.85 5.07 -6.23
C PRO A 135 11.49 3.76 -6.72
N THR A 136 12.04 3.00 -5.77
CA THR A 136 12.60 1.66 -5.97
C THR A 136 11.73 0.61 -5.28
N HIS A 137 10.62 0.25 -5.92
CA HIS A 137 9.68 -0.75 -5.43
C HIS A 137 9.40 -1.80 -6.51
N PRO A 138 8.96 -3.02 -6.13
CA PRO A 138 8.60 -4.06 -7.08
C PRO A 138 7.59 -3.57 -8.12
N LEU A 139 7.78 -4.00 -9.37
CA LEU A 139 6.88 -3.68 -10.47
C LEU A 139 5.61 -4.52 -10.40
N THR A 140 4.46 -3.86 -10.54
CA THR A 140 3.12 -4.47 -10.48
C THR A 140 2.40 -4.45 -11.83
N ILE A 141 3.13 -4.20 -12.91
CA ILE A 141 2.57 -4.10 -14.27
C ILE A 141 2.39 -5.48 -14.94
N PRO A 142 1.36 -5.64 -15.79
CA PRO A 142 1.18 -6.85 -16.57
C PRO A 142 2.24 -6.95 -17.68
N TYR A 143 2.50 -8.17 -18.17
CA TYR A 143 3.45 -8.41 -19.27
C TYR A 143 3.11 -7.62 -20.53
N TYR A 144 1.81 -7.48 -20.84
CA TYR A 144 1.33 -6.72 -21.98
C TYR A 144 0.56 -5.48 -21.51
N THR A 145 1.23 -4.33 -21.55
CA THR A 145 0.64 -3.04 -21.19
C THR A 145 0.39 -2.22 -22.46
N GLN A 146 -0.84 -2.23 -22.99
CA GLN A 146 -1.15 -1.61 -24.31
C GLN A 146 -0.84 -0.11 -24.42
N SER A 147 -0.79 0.61 -23.29
CA SER A 147 -0.49 2.05 -23.25
C SER A 147 1.00 2.37 -23.11
N MET A 148 1.87 1.37 -23.00
CA MET A 148 3.30 1.54 -22.83
C MET A 148 4.07 0.70 -23.85
N VAL A 149 5.30 1.09 -24.17
CA VAL A 149 6.14 0.36 -25.11
C VAL A 149 7.19 -0.44 -24.36
N ASP A 150 7.16 -1.75 -24.53
CA ASP A 150 8.23 -2.63 -24.08
C ASP A 150 9.52 -2.35 -24.89
N ILE A 151 10.63 -2.15 -24.16
CA ILE A 151 11.97 -1.96 -24.73
C ILE A 151 12.41 -3.16 -25.57
N CYS A 152 11.96 -4.37 -25.22
CA CYS A 152 12.27 -5.59 -25.95
C CYS A 152 11.26 -5.92 -27.06
N ALA A 153 10.16 -5.18 -27.19
CA ALA A 153 9.20 -5.40 -28.27
C ALA A 153 9.80 -5.12 -29.65
N ALA A 154 9.23 -5.79 -30.66
CA ALA A 154 9.60 -5.60 -32.06
C ALA A 154 9.50 -4.12 -32.50
N GLY A 155 10.30 -3.76 -33.51
CA GLY A 155 10.42 -2.38 -34.00
C GLY A 155 11.51 -1.61 -33.27
N LYS A 156 12.65 -1.42 -33.93
CA LYS A 156 13.84 -0.77 -33.33
C LYS A 156 13.76 0.74 -33.30
N MET A 157 13.02 1.38 -34.20
CA MET A 157 12.94 2.84 -34.33
C MET A 157 11.53 3.32 -34.03
N VAL A 158 11.41 4.29 -33.14
CA VAL A 158 10.15 4.91 -32.73
C VAL A 158 10.25 6.42 -32.93
N GLN A 159 9.30 6.98 -33.69
CA GLN A 159 9.19 8.43 -33.85
C GLN A 159 8.19 8.99 -32.83
N LEU A 160 8.63 9.95 -32.02
CA LEU A 160 7.79 10.59 -31.01
C LEU A 160 7.16 11.88 -31.52
N ALA A 161 5.88 12.06 -31.21
CA ALA A 161 5.19 13.34 -31.40
C ALA A 161 5.25 14.25 -30.15
N ASN A 162 5.16 13.66 -28.94
CA ASN A 162 5.18 14.41 -27.69
C ASN A 162 5.80 13.62 -26.53
N ARG A 163 5.17 12.52 -26.11
CA ARG A 163 5.64 11.71 -24.98
C ARG A 163 5.21 10.25 -25.13
N LEU A 164 5.99 9.36 -24.54
CA LEU A 164 5.78 7.92 -24.54
C LEU A 164 6.25 7.33 -23.21
N LEU A 165 5.48 6.41 -22.67
CA LEU A 165 5.91 5.57 -21.56
C LEU A 165 6.51 4.28 -22.09
N ILE A 166 7.68 3.95 -21.56
CA ILE A 166 8.40 2.72 -21.86
C ILE A 166 8.54 1.90 -20.59
N TYR A 167 8.59 0.59 -20.74
CA TYR A 167 8.82 -0.30 -19.62
C TYR A 167 9.67 -1.49 -20.02
N TYR A 168 10.19 -2.17 -19.01
CA TYR A 168 10.71 -3.52 -19.10
C TYR A 168 10.34 -4.26 -17.82
N LYS A 169 9.90 -5.51 -17.98
CA LYS A 169 9.60 -6.44 -16.89
C LYS A 169 10.49 -7.67 -17.06
N TYR A 170 11.15 -8.08 -15.99
CA TYR A 170 11.99 -9.26 -16.02
C TYR A 170 11.18 -10.53 -16.22
N ASP A 171 11.84 -11.55 -16.78
CA ASP A 171 11.28 -12.87 -16.98
C ASP A 171 12.37 -13.93 -16.79
N SER A 172 11.98 -15.20 -16.90
CA SER A 172 12.86 -16.37 -16.79
C SER A 172 13.93 -16.46 -17.90
N LEU A 173 13.92 -15.54 -18.87
CA LEU A 173 14.85 -15.50 -19.99
C LEU A 173 15.71 -14.23 -19.94
N PRO A 174 17.04 -14.34 -20.14
CA PRO A 174 17.90 -13.17 -20.28
C PRO A 174 17.64 -12.48 -21.63
N VAL A 175 17.79 -11.17 -21.65
CA VAL A 175 17.55 -10.34 -22.83
C VAL A 175 18.68 -9.34 -23.09
N ASP A 176 18.82 -8.96 -24.36
CA ASP A 176 19.72 -7.91 -24.83
C ASP A 176 18.97 -7.12 -25.92
N CYS A 177 18.41 -5.98 -25.54
CA CYS A 177 17.41 -5.25 -26.30
C CYS A 177 17.87 -3.84 -26.63
N VAL A 178 17.49 -3.36 -27.82
CA VAL A 178 17.86 -2.03 -28.31
C VAL A 178 16.65 -1.33 -28.91
N LYS A 179 16.42 -0.08 -28.50
CA LYS A 179 15.35 0.78 -29.02
C LYS A 179 15.87 2.20 -29.27
N ILE A 180 15.49 2.78 -30.40
CA ILE A 180 15.94 4.10 -30.87
C ILE A 180 14.74 5.03 -30.95
N PHE A 181 14.89 6.21 -30.39
CA PHE A 181 13.86 7.23 -30.28
C PHE A 181 14.32 8.52 -30.94
N SER A 182 13.46 9.09 -31.77
CA SER A 182 13.74 10.34 -32.47
C SER A 182 12.47 11.17 -32.61
N SER A 183 12.62 12.48 -32.73
CA SER A 183 11.53 13.39 -33.06
C SER A 183 11.98 14.35 -34.16
N PRO A 184 11.21 14.54 -35.24
CA PRO A 184 11.56 15.49 -36.28
C PRO A 184 11.73 16.91 -35.72
N GLY A 185 12.94 17.46 -35.81
CA GLY A 185 13.24 18.84 -35.42
C GLY A 185 13.14 19.15 -33.92
N ARG A 186 13.07 18.14 -33.04
CA ARG A 186 13.03 18.32 -31.58
C ARG A 186 13.98 17.35 -30.89
N LYS A 187 14.56 17.79 -29.77
CA LYS A 187 15.31 16.91 -28.88
C LYS A 187 14.37 15.93 -28.20
N VAL A 188 14.89 14.77 -27.84
CA VAL A 188 14.22 13.74 -27.06
C VAL A 188 14.94 13.62 -25.71
N ALA A 189 14.17 13.51 -24.65
CA ALA A 189 14.64 13.28 -23.29
C ALA A 189 14.24 11.88 -22.81
N PHE A 190 15.06 11.32 -21.92
CA PHE A 190 14.81 10.08 -21.19
C PHE A 190 14.97 10.32 -19.69
N ARG A 191 14.03 9.78 -18.91
CA ARG A 191 14.11 9.73 -17.45
C ARG A 191 13.35 8.53 -16.89
N PHE A 192 13.77 8.03 -15.74
CA PHE A 192 13.04 6.99 -15.02
C PHE A 192 11.86 7.57 -14.24
N LEU A 193 10.80 6.77 -14.14
CA LEU A 193 9.67 7.01 -13.24
C LEU A 193 9.69 6.00 -12.08
N GLN A 194 10.06 4.75 -12.34
CA GLN A 194 10.24 3.73 -11.30
C GLN A 194 11.32 2.76 -11.75
N VAL A 195 12.16 2.30 -10.83
CA VAL A 195 13.25 1.37 -11.17
C VAL A 195 13.46 0.35 -10.06
N ASN A 196 13.56 -0.91 -10.44
CA ASN A 196 13.93 -2.02 -9.56
C ASN A 196 14.70 -3.04 -10.40
N LEU A 197 15.94 -2.72 -10.76
CA LEU A 197 16.78 -3.64 -11.54
C LEU A 197 17.28 -4.78 -10.66
N TYR A 198 17.35 -5.98 -11.23
CA TYR A 198 17.91 -7.13 -10.53
C TYR A 198 19.42 -6.96 -10.37
N SER A 199 19.94 -7.36 -9.20
CA SER A 199 21.38 -7.37 -8.93
C SER A 199 21.75 -8.74 -8.41
N SER A 200 22.50 -9.51 -9.21
CA SER A 200 22.99 -10.83 -8.79
C SER A 200 24.07 -10.66 -7.71
N PRO A 201 23.93 -11.29 -6.53
CA PRO A 201 24.97 -11.27 -5.49
C PRO A 201 26.22 -12.05 -5.88
N ALA A 202 26.08 -13.01 -6.79
CA ALA A 202 27.16 -13.82 -7.29
C ALA A 202 27.58 -13.29 -8.67
N ASP A 203 28.88 -13.00 -8.82
CA ASP A 203 29.52 -12.46 -10.02
C ASP A 203 29.62 -13.52 -11.15
N ILE A 204 28.53 -14.28 -11.38
CA ILE A 204 28.47 -15.43 -12.31
C ILE A 204 28.28 -14.97 -13.77
N GLY A 205 28.36 -13.66 -14.06
CA GLY A 205 28.14 -13.11 -15.39
C GLY A 205 28.29 -11.60 -15.47
N ARG A 206 27.98 -11.02 -16.65
CA ARG A 206 27.90 -9.56 -16.82
C ARG A 206 26.63 -9.04 -16.16
N SER A 207 26.78 -8.09 -15.24
CA SER A 207 25.66 -7.42 -14.57
C SER A 207 24.65 -6.79 -15.54
N ASP A 208 23.44 -6.64 -15.04
CA ASP A 208 22.34 -5.96 -15.67
C ASP A 208 22.61 -4.47 -15.76
N MET A 209 22.28 -3.88 -16.91
CA MET A 209 22.55 -2.47 -17.15
C MET A 209 21.67 -1.89 -18.24
N LEU A 210 21.35 -0.61 -18.07
CA LEU A 210 20.71 0.21 -19.08
C LEU A 210 21.66 1.32 -19.51
N ARG A 211 21.95 1.40 -20.81
CA ARG A 211 22.77 2.45 -21.40
C ARG A 211 21.95 3.31 -22.33
N VAL A 212 22.19 4.61 -22.27
CA VAL A 212 21.54 5.59 -23.16
C VAL A 212 22.61 6.30 -23.96
N TYR A 213 22.47 6.28 -25.29
CA TYR A 213 23.39 6.90 -26.24
C TYR A 213 22.70 8.03 -27.01
N ALA A 214 23.46 9.06 -27.39
CA ALA A 214 23.02 10.18 -28.23
C ALA A 214 23.04 9.88 -29.73
N SER A 215 23.33 8.63 -30.12
CA SER A 215 23.51 8.21 -31.51
C SER A 215 23.09 6.76 -31.70
N ILE A 216 22.66 6.43 -32.92
CA ILE A 216 22.35 5.07 -33.36
C ILE A 216 23.60 4.18 -33.55
N SER A 217 24.80 4.75 -33.42
CA SER A 217 26.07 4.03 -33.61
C SER A 217 26.57 3.30 -32.36
N PHE A 218 25.95 3.50 -31.19
CA PHE A 218 26.32 2.86 -29.91
C PHE A 218 27.80 3.01 -29.53
N MET A 219 28.44 4.09 -30.00
CA MET A 219 29.86 4.34 -29.73
C MET A 219 30.05 4.87 -28.31
N PRO A 220 31.15 4.53 -27.62
CA PRO A 220 31.42 5.03 -26.27
C PRO A 220 31.40 6.56 -26.16
N ILE A 221 31.83 7.27 -27.20
CA ILE A 221 31.82 8.75 -27.24
C ILE A 221 30.40 9.35 -27.24
N SER A 222 29.40 8.55 -27.61
CA SER A 222 27.98 8.95 -27.62
C SER A 222 27.23 8.48 -26.39
N LEU A 223 27.88 7.81 -25.43
CA LEU A 223 27.25 7.36 -24.19
C LEU A 223 26.91 8.58 -23.32
N LEU A 224 25.63 8.71 -22.98
CA LEU A 224 25.12 9.77 -22.10
C LEU A 224 25.03 9.31 -20.66
N ALA A 225 24.58 8.07 -20.44
CA ALA A 225 24.38 7.50 -19.11
C ALA A 225 24.45 5.97 -19.13
N GLU A 226 24.95 5.39 -18.03
CA GLU A 226 24.94 3.95 -17.74
C GLU A 226 24.37 3.76 -16.33
N TYR A 227 23.25 3.05 -16.23
CA TYR A 227 22.52 2.84 -14.99
C TYR A 227 22.62 1.38 -14.53
N ARG A 228 23.09 1.18 -13.28
CA ARG A 228 23.38 -0.13 -12.67
C ARG A 228 23.16 -0.10 -11.16
N MET A 229 22.85 -1.27 -10.58
CA MET A 229 22.67 -1.43 -9.12
C MET A 229 23.93 -2.00 -8.43
N ASP A 230 24.78 -2.75 -9.15
CA ASP A 230 25.91 -3.49 -8.57
C ASP A 230 27.17 -2.63 -8.32
N ARG A 231 27.32 -1.52 -9.04
CA ARG A 231 28.52 -0.67 -9.04
C ARG A 231 28.13 0.80 -9.16
N GLU A 232 29.09 1.69 -8.88
CA GLU A 232 28.94 3.12 -9.13
C GLU A 232 28.52 3.37 -10.59
N SER A 233 27.41 4.08 -10.75
CA SER A 233 26.76 4.32 -12.03
C SER A 233 26.07 5.69 -12.02
N THR A 234 25.53 6.13 -13.16
CA THR A 234 24.81 7.41 -13.18
C THR A 234 23.59 7.32 -12.26
N PRO A 235 23.35 8.30 -11.37
CA PRO A 235 22.17 8.28 -10.50
C PRO A 235 20.90 8.16 -11.33
N PHE A 236 19.98 7.27 -10.94
CA PHE A 236 18.73 7.07 -11.67
C PHE A 236 17.92 8.37 -11.83
N SER A 237 18.07 9.30 -10.88
CA SER A 237 17.43 10.62 -10.89
C SER A 237 17.91 11.55 -12.00
N HIS A 238 19.01 11.21 -12.68
CA HIS A 238 19.60 12.03 -13.73
C HIS A 238 18.88 11.83 -15.07
N ALA A 239 18.21 12.87 -15.55
CA ALA A 239 17.58 12.89 -16.87
C ALA A 239 18.61 13.19 -17.98
N VAL A 240 18.45 12.56 -19.15
CA VAL A 240 19.34 12.75 -20.31
C VAL A 240 18.56 13.20 -21.53
N SER A 241 19.18 13.96 -22.43
CA SER A 241 18.54 14.40 -23.67
C SER A 241 19.51 14.53 -24.85
N ALA A 242 19.02 14.25 -26.06
CA ALA A 242 19.75 14.38 -27.33
C ALA A 242 18.78 14.50 -28.52
N ASP A 243 19.28 14.73 -29.73
CA ASP A 243 18.43 14.76 -30.94
C ASP A 243 17.88 13.36 -31.28
N VAL A 244 18.68 12.32 -31.01
CA VAL A 244 18.30 10.91 -31.10
C VAL A 244 18.79 10.21 -29.83
N LEU A 245 17.92 9.41 -29.22
CA LEU A 245 18.28 8.57 -28.08
C LEU A 245 18.25 7.10 -28.50
N ALA A 246 19.34 6.39 -28.28
CA ALA A 246 19.39 4.95 -28.45
C ALA A 246 19.57 4.29 -27.08
N ILE A 247 18.61 3.48 -26.67
CA ILE A 247 18.60 2.77 -25.40
C ILE A 247 19.03 1.33 -25.66
N HIS A 248 20.02 0.88 -24.91
CA HIS A 248 20.51 -0.48 -24.89
C HIS A 248 20.29 -1.05 -23.49
N PHE A 249 19.42 -2.03 -23.37
CA PHE A 249 19.12 -2.70 -22.10
C PHE A 249 19.59 -4.15 -22.16
N ARG A 250 20.30 -4.57 -21.11
CA ARG A 250 20.71 -5.95 -20.89
C ARG A 250 20.18 -6.37 -19.54
N GLY A 251 19.38 -7.43 -19.51
CA GLY A 251 18.83 -8.03 -18.30
C GLY A 251 19.11 -9.53 -18.24
N THR A 252 19.48 -10.02 -17.07
CA THR A 252 19.54 -11.46 -16.76
C THR A 252 18.14 -12.01 -16.48
N ALA A 253 18.02 -13.33 -16.33
CA ALA A 253 16.77 -13.94 -15.93
C ALA A 253 16.49 -13.66 -14.44
N ALA A 254 15.34 -13.06 -14.13
CA ALA A 254 14.90 -12.75 -12.77
C ALA A 254 13.38 -12.75 -12.67
N ASP A 255 12.86 -12.61 -11.45
CA ASP A 255 11.42 -12.55 -11.21
C ASP A 255 10.78 -11.27 -11.78
N GLY A 256 9.51 -11.35 -12.16
CA GLY A 256 8.74 -10.26 -12.77
C GLY A 256 8.49 -9.06 -11.84
N GLY A 257 8.86 -9.13 -10.56
CA GLY A 257 8.91 -7.98 -9.66
C GLY A 257 10.05 -6.99 -9.95
N TYR A 258 11.06 -7.40 -10.73
CA TYR A 258 12.13 -6.53 -11.21
C TYR A 258 11.79 -5.91 -12.55
N GLY A 259 12.36 -4.73 -12.83
CA GLY A 259 12.17 -4.00 -14.08
C GLY A 259 12.23 -2.49 -13.89
N PHE A 260 11.69 -1.75 -14.86
CA PHE A 260 11.58 -0.29 -14.77
C PHE A 260 10.42 0.25 -15.61
N ILE A 261 9.97 1.45 -15.24
CA ILE A 261 9.07 2.29 -16.02
C ILE A 261 9.80 3.61 -16.24
N ALA A 262 9.89 4.06 -17.48
CA ALA A 262 10.56 5.30 -17.85
C ALA A 262 9.72 6.10 -18.85
N GLU A 263 10.01 7.40 -18.92
CA GLU A 263 9.40 8.32 -19.86
C GLU A 263 10.41 8.70 -20.94
N ILE A 264 9.91 8.80 -22.16
CA ILE A 264 10.59 9.44 -23.27
C ILE A 264 9.71 10.57 -23.80
N SER A 265 10.23 11.79 -23.86
CA SER A 265 9.47 12.97 -24.28
C SER A 265 10.26 13.90 -25.18
N THR A 266 9.56 14.68 -26.00
CA THR A 266 10.16 15.69 -26.89
C THR A 266 10.34 16.99 -26.14
N ILE A 267 11.44 17.70 -26.35
CA ILE A 267 11.68 19.03 -25.79
C ILE A 267 11.52 20.09 -26.90
N PRO A 268 10.69 21.15 -26.70
CA PRO A 268 9.81 21.37 -25.55
C PRO A 268 8.63 20.39 -25.55
N SER A 269 8.24 19.92 -24.36
CA SER A 269 7.08 19.05 -24.20
C SER A 269 5.82 19.88 -24.01
N THR A 270 4.70 19.40 -24.54
CA THR A 270 3.40 19.97 -24.16
C THR A 270 3.00 19.40 -22.79
N PRO A 271 2.51 20.22 -21.84
CA PRO A 271 2.03 19.73 -20.55
C PRO A 271 0.92 18.69 -20.75
N ASP A 272 0.91 17.63 -19.95
CA ASP A 272 -0.24 16.71 -19.97
C ASP A 272 -1.46 17.44 -19.41
N SER A 273 -2.59 17.35 -20.10
CA SER A 273 -3.87 17.88 -19.63
C SER A 273 -4.62 16.90 -18.72
N GLY A 274 -4.06 15.72 -18.44
CA GLY A 274 -4.73 14.62 -17.75
C GLY A 274 -3.95 14.12 -16.53
N ASN A 275 -3.57 15.01 -15.62
CA ASN A 275 -3.05 14.56 -14.33
C ASN A 275 -4.20 14.01 -13.49
N VAL A 276 -4.00 12.85 -12.87
CA VAL A 276 -4.95 12.31 -11.91
C VAL A 276 -4.95 13.23 -10.70
N GLU A 277 -6.09 13.81 -10.37
CA GLU A 277 -6.22 14.65 -9.17
C GLU A 277 -6.52 13.80 -7.94
N GLN A 278 -7.36 12.79 -8.10
CA GLN A 278 -7.86 11.96 -7.00
C GLN A 278 -8.00 10.47 -7.37
N VAL A 279 -7.69 9.61 -6.41
CA VAL A 279 -7.98 8.18 -6.42
C VAL A 279 -8.89 7.87 -5.23
N VAL A 280 -10.11 7.39 -5.50
CA VAL A 280 -11.15 7.13 -4.50
C VAL A 280 -11.57 5.67 -4.56
N LEU A 281 -11.45 4.99 -3.43
CA LEU A 281 -12.05 3.68 -3.19
C LEU A 281 -13.04 3.81 -2.04
N ARG A 282 -14.33 3.63 -2.33
CA ARG A 282 -15.39 3.85 -1.36
C ARG A 282 -16.33 2.66 -1.27
N GLY A 283 -16.75 2.33 -0.04
CA GLY A 283 -17.87 1.43 0.17
C GLY A 283 -17.63 0.01 -0.36
N SER A 284 -16.39 -0.38 -0.64
CA SER A 284 -16.06 -1.62 -1.35
C SER A 284 -15.84 -2.80 -0.39
N ARG A 285 -16.06 -4.03 -0.89
CA ARG A 285 -15.80 -5.29 -0.18
C ARG A 285 -14.69 -6.03 -0.91
N ILE A 286 -13.61 -6.35 -0.22
CA ILE A 286 -12.44 -7.04 -0.79
C ILE A 286 -12.07 -8.20 0.12
N ASP A 287 -12.33 -9.42 -0.35
CA ASP A 287 -12.38 -10.60 0.51
C ASP A 287 -11.68 -11.80 -0.15
N HIS A 288 -10.93 -12.60 0.61
CA HIS A 288 -10.32 -13.86 0.11
C HIS A 288 -9.44 -13.70 -1.15
N ASN A 289 -8.66 -12.61 -1.27
CA ASN A 289 -7.69 -12.46 -2.36
C ASN A 289 -6.32 -13.00 -1.95
N GLU A 290 -5.68 -13.78 -2.82
CA GLU A 290 -4.48 -14.54 -2.45
C GLU A 290 -3.28 -13.65 -2.17
N ARG A 291 -3.09 -12.51 -2.87
CA ARG A 291 -1.88 -11.66 -2.74
C ARG A 291 -2.13 -10.31 -2.06
N GLY A 292 -3.23 -10.19 -1.31
CA GLY A 292 -3.60 -8.96 -0.60
C GLY A 292 -4.83 -8.26 -1.19
N ALA A 293 -5.30 -7.24 -0.51
CA ALA A 293 -6.55 -6.56 -0.86
C ALA A 293 -6.33 -5.40 -1.84
N VAL A 294 -5.47 -4.44 -1.47
CA VAL A 294 -5.26 -3.21 -2.24
C VAL A 294 -3.78 -2.90 -2.30
N VAL A 295 -3.27 -2.66 -3.50
CA VAL A 295 -1.93 -2.13 -3.74
C VAL A 295 -2.07 -0.85 -4.55
N TYR A 296 -1.63 0.27 -3.97
CA TYR A 296 -1.54 1.55 -4.65
C TYR A 296 -0.08 1.98 -4.73
N GLN A 297 0.35 2.35 -5.91
CA GLN A 297 1.69 2.83 -6.18
C GLN A 297 1.60 4.09 -7.06
N ASN A 298 2.43 5.08 -6.77
CA ASN A 298 2.57 6.22 -7.63
C ASN A 298 4.01 6.65 -7.83
N THR A 299 4.20 7.35 -8.95
CA THR A 299 5.45 7.98 -9.32
C THR A 299 5.19 9.34 -9.94
N GLY A 300 6.10 10.28 -9.75
CA GLY A 300 6.01 11.61 -10.32
C GLY A 300 6.37 12.75 -9.38
N GLU A 301 6.25 13.97 -9.89
CA GLU A 301 6.59 15.21 -9.17
C GLU A 301 5.52 15.65 -8.18
N MET A 302 4.25 15.50 -8.55
CA MET A 302 3.10 15.83 -7.71
C MET A 302 2.02 14.79 -7.96
N SER A 303 1.67 14.03 -6.93
CA SER A 303 0.82 12.86 -7.06
C SER A 303 -0.62 13.10 -6.57
N PRO A 304 -1.60 12.32 -7.04
CA PRO A 304 -3.00 12.47 -6.65
C PRO A 304 -3.23 12.27 -5.16
N THR A 305 -4.31 12.88 -4.69
CA THR A 305 -4.87 12.60 -3.36
C THR A 305 -5.48 11.20 -3.34
N VAL A 306 -5.20 10.43 -2.28
CA VAL A 306 -5.73 9.07 -2.13
C VAL A 306 -6.78 9.03 -1.02
N VAL A 307 -7.97 8.53 -1.32
CA VAL A 307 -9.06 8.37 -0.35
C VAL A 307 -9.54 6.92 -0.38
N ILE A 308 -9.43 6.24 0.75
CA ILE A 308 -9.98 4.90 0.96
C ILE A 308 -10.91 4.98 2.16
N GLU A 309 -12.21 4.81 1.91
CA GLU A 309 -13.20 4.94 2.98
C GLU A 309 -14.30 3.88 2.95
N GLU A 310 -14.80 3.55 4.14
CA GLU A 310 -15.96 2.67 4.35
C GLU A 310 -15.76 1.31 3.66
N CYS A 311 -14.52 0.79 3.59
CA CYS A 311 -14.21 -0.48 2.94
C CYS A 311 -14.11 -1.63 3.97
N SER A 312 -14.57 -2.82 3.55
CA SER A 312 -14.44 -4.05 4.32
C SER A 312 -13.41 -4.94 3.61
N LEU A 313 -12.29 -5.19 4.29
CA LEU A 313 -11.11 -5.86 3.77
C LEU A 313 -10.83 -7.07 4.67
N SER A 314 -11.22 -8.26 4.23
CA SER A 314 -11.15 -9.46 5.07
C SER A 314 -10.47 -10.65 4.41
N ARG A 315 -9.80 -11.49 5.22
CA ARG A 315 -9.26 -12.78 4.77
C ARG A 315 -8.38 -12.69 3.53
N ASN A 316 -7.65 -11.59 3.36
CA ASN A 316 -6.72 -11.40 2.24
C ASN A 316 -5.30 -11.83 2.64
N GLY A 317 -4.62 -12.50 1.72
CA GLY A 317 -3.33 -13.12 1.95
C GLY A 317 -3.45 -14.54 2.50
N ILE A 318 -2.56 -15.42 2.03
CA ILE A 318 -2.43 -16.80 2.46
C ILE A 318 -1.10 -16.92 3.21
N HIS A 319 -1.14 -17.55 4.38
CA HIS A 319 0.08 -18.00 5.04
C HIS A 319 0.44 -19.35 4.49
N LEU A 320 1.71 -19.47 4.10
CA LEU A 320 2.23 -20.68 3.48
C LEU A 320 2.93 -21.50 4.54
N PHE A 321 3.95 -20.93 5.17
CA PHE A 321 4.78 -21.62 6.16
C PHE A 321 5.66 -20.61 6.91
N GLY A 322 5.89 -20.79 8.22
CA GLY A 322 6.76 -19.90 9.00
C GLY A 322 6.40 -18.42 8.81
N ASN A 323 7.38 -17.59 8.44
CA ASN A 323 7.16 -16.17 8.09
C ASN A 323 6.68 -15.98 6.62
N ILE A 324 6.69 -17.02 5.81
CA ILE A 324 6.35 -16.96 4.41
C ILE A 324 4.84 -16.87 4.24
N SER A 325 4.41 -15.79 3.61
CA SER A 325 3.04 -15.56 3.17
C SER A 325 3.04 -15.00 1.76
N THR A 326 1.91 -15.14 1.07
CA THR A 326 1.72 -14.59 -0.28
C THR A 326 1.67 -13.06 -0.31
N SER A 327 1.44 -12.41 0.85
CA SER A 327 1.44 -10.96 0.99
C SER A 327 1.88 -10.54 2.39
N LEU A 328 2.72 -9.52 2.48
CA LEU A 328 3.13 -8.92 3.76
C LEU A 328 2.01 -8.10 4.40
N HIS A 329 1.28 -7.32 3.61
CA HIS A 329 0.17 -6.50 4.10
C HIS A 329 -1.05 -6.61 3.22
N ALA A 330 -2.22 -6.48 3.83
CA ALA A 330 -3.50 -6.46 3.14
C ALA A 330 -3.66 -5.21 2.26
N VAL A 331 -3.26 -4.05 2.79
CA VAL A 331 -3.28 -2.77 2.06
C VAL A 331 -1.88 -2.19 2.02
N GLN A 332 -1.39 -1.92 0.83
CA GLN A 332 -0.07 -1.35 0.61
C GLN A 332 -0.20 -0.05 -0.17
N LEU A 333 0.21 1.05 0.44
CA LEU A 333 0.24 2.38 -0.17
C LEU A 333 1.70 2.83 -0.29
N HIS A 334 2.22 2.80 -1.51
CA HIS A 334 3.54 3.35 -1.84
C HIS A 334 3.35 4.72 -2.47
N LEU A 335 3.72 5.74 -1.72
CA LEU A 335 3.41 7.13 -1.97
C LEU A 335 4.70 7.90 -2.27
N HIS A 336 4.72 8.59 -3.40
CA HIS A 336 5.78 9.49 -3.80
C HIS A 336 5.16 10.87 -4.04
N ASN A 337 5.69 11.90 -3.38
CA ASN A 337 5.21 13.29 -3.50
C ASN A 337 3.68 13.44 -3.43
N THR A 338 3.06 12.69 -2.51
CA THR A 338 1.62 12.70 -2.28
C THR A 338 1.32 13.61 -1.10
N MET A 339 0.48 14.62 -1.31
CA MET A 339 0.23 15.63 -0.26
C MET A 339 -0.84 15.21 0.74
N PHE A 340 -1.82 14.39 0.34
CA PHE A 340 -2.94 14.02 1.22
C PHE A 340 -3.38 12.57 1.04
N VAL A 341 -3.59 11.89 2.16
CA VAL A 341 -4.18 10.55 2.23
C VAL A 341 -5.25 10.53 3.31
N LEU A 342 -6.44 10.01 2.96
CA LEU A 342 -7.50 9.75 3.92
C LEU A 342 -7.81 8.25 3.95
N PHE A 343 -7.57 7.61 5.09
CA PHE A 343 -7.92 6.22 5.36
C PHE A 343 -8.94 6.18 6.51
N ARG A 344 -10.22 6.04 6.16
CA ARG A 344 -11.32 6.27 7.13
C ARG A 344 -12.35 5.16 7.13
N GLY A 345 -12.73 4.70 8.33
CA GLY A 345 -13.90 3.84 8.48
C GLY A 345 -13.73 2.49 7.80
N ASN A 346 -12.49 2.03 7.63
CA ASN A 346 -12.19 0.75 7.01
C ASN A 346 -12.05 -0.34 8.06
N SER A 347 -12.49 -1.55 7.73
CA SER A 347 -12.29 -2.75 8.53
C SER A 347 -11.25 -3.64 7.85
N LEU A 348 -10.19 -3.98 8.59
CA LEU A 348 -9.13 -4.89 8.20
C LEU A 348 -9.14 -6.05 9.18
N ALA A 349 -9.83 -7.13 8.80
CA ALA A 349 -10.04 -8.29 9.65
C ALA A 349 -9.48 -9.59 9.05
N TYR A 350 -8.83 -10.42 9.87
CA TYR A 350 -8.35 -11.75 9.45
C TYR A 350 -7.40 -11.74 8.23
N ASN A 351 -6.64 -10.67 8.01
CA ASN A 351 -5.70 -10.59 6.89
C ASN A 351 -4.28 -10.98 7.31
N ARG A 352 -3.40 -11.19 6.30
CA ARG A 352 -1.94 -11.21 6.51
C ARG A 352 -1.42 -9.78 6.52
N GLY A 353 -0.94 -9.36 7.69
CA GLY A 353 -0.67 -7.96 8.00
C GLY A 353 -1.92 -7.07 7.91
N GLY A 354 -1.73 -5.75 8.01
CA GLY A 354 -2.82 -4.78 7.91
C GLY A 354 -2.54 -3.70 6.86
N LEU A 355 -2.22 -2.50 7.31
CA LEU A 355 -1.97 -1.32 6.47
C LEU A 355 -0.48 -0.94 6.47
N LEU A 356 0.11 -0.87 5.28
CA LEU A 356 1.42 -0.27 5.02
C LEU A 356 1.24 1.07 4.31
N VAL A 357 1.82 2.13 4.88
CA VAL A 357 2.01 3.43 4.23
C VAL A 357 3.50 3.70 4.15
N SER A 358 4.07 3.49 2.96
CA SER A 358 5.42 3.92 2.65
C SER A 358 5.33 5.21 1.87
N ALA A 359 5.91 6.29 2.37
CA ALA A 359 5.82 7.59 1.74
C ALA A 359 7.17 8.28 1.63
N ARG A 360 7.48 8.80 0.46
CA ARG A 360 8.72 9.54 0.19
C ARG A 360 8.39 10.88 -0.44
N SER A 361 8.87 11.94 0.20
CA SER A 361 8.66 13.32 -0.27
C SER A 361 10.00 13.94 -0.65
N SER A 362 10.09 14.53 -1.83
CA SER A 362 11.32 15.16 -2.33
C SER A 362 11.60 16.51 -1.66
N SER A 363 10.58 17.17 -1.13
CA SER A 363 10.69 18.48 -0.48
C SER A 363 9.61 18.69 0.58
N ALA A 364 9.80 19.68 1.45
CA ALA A 364 8.81 20.09 2.43
C ALA A 364 7.51 20.63 1.80
N VAL A 365 7.54 21.12 0.55
CA VAL A 365 6.35 21.60 -0.17
C VAL A 365 5.45 20.41 -0.57
N ALA A 366 6.05 19.28 -0.92
CA ALA A 366 5.35 18.04 -1.27
C ALA A 366 5.08 17.13 -0.06
N ARG A 367 5.03 17.71 1.15
CA ARG A 367 4.82 16.98 2.40
C ARG A 367 3.49 16.25 2.43
N LEU A 368 3.53 14.96 2.76
CA LEU A 368 2.34 14.16 3.05
C LEU A 368 1.68 14.56 4.38
N ASN A 369 0.37 14.78 4.33
CA ASN A 369 -0.52 14.75 5.48
C ASN A 369 -1.48 13.56 5.36
N ALA A 370 -1.25 12.51 6.14
CA ALA A 370 -2.09 11.32 6.16
C ALA A 370 -3.02 11.32 7.38
N VAL A 371 -4.29 10.96 7.18
CA VAL A 371 -5.28 10.85 8.24
C VAL A 371 -5.82 9.41 8.27
N ILE A 372 -5.54 8.69 9.35
CA ILE A 372 -6.01 7.33 9.60
C ILE A 372 -7.00 7.41 10.75
N LYS A 373 -8.31 7.30 10.46
CA LYS A 373 -9.33 7.44 11.51
C LYS A 373 -10.50 6.48 11.44
N ASN A 374 -11.08 6.14 12.59
CA ASN A 374 -12.26 5.29 12.70
C ASN A 374 -12.06 3.90 12.07
N ASN A 375 -10.83 3.38 12.00
CA ASN A 375 -10.56 2.08 11.41
C ASN A 375 -10.52 0.98 12.45
N LEU A 376 -10.85 -0.24 12.03
CA LEU A 376 -10.73 -1.46 12.82
C LEU A 376 -9.64 -2.34 12.22
N PHE A 377 -8.65 -2.70 13.03
CA PHE A 377 -7.63 -3.68 12.69
C PHE A 377 -7.72 -4.83 13.68
N SER A 378 -8.25 -5.97 13.23
CA SER A 378 -8.56 -7.08 14.13
C SER A 378 -8.23 -8.46 13.59
N TRP A 379 -7.67 -9.34 14.41
CA TRP A 379 -7.28 -10.71 14.01
C TRP A 379 -6.36 -10.78 12.78
N ASN A 380 -5.58 -9.72 12.51
CA ASN A 380 -4.55 -9.81 11.49
C ASN A 380 -3.36 -10.61 12.04
N SER A 381 -2.68 -11.34 11.16
CA SER A 381 -1.63 -12.28 11.57
C SER A 381 -0.41 -12.24 10.67
N ASN A 382 0.66 -12.90 11.12
CA ASN A 382 1.95 -13.07 10.46
C ASN A 382 2.80 -11.80 10.40
N SER A 383 2.30 -10.72 9.78
CA SER A 383 3.03 -9.46 9.57
C SER A 383 2.52 -8.28 10.40
N THR A 384 3.14 -7.11 10.22
CA THR A 384 2.78 -5.88 10.94
C THR A 384 1.35 -5.45 10.61
N THR A 385 0.61 -5.03 11.63
CA THR A 385 -0.80 -4.60 11.47
C THR A 385 -0.87 -3.17 10.95
N LEU A 386 0.02 -2.30 11.40
CA LEU A 386 0.14 -0.94 10.90
C LEU A 386 1.61 -0.58 10.75
N GLU A 387 2.04 -0.28 9.53
CA GLU A 387 3.40 0.12 9.23
C GLU A 387 3.42 1.48 8.50
N LEU A 388 4.13 2.44 9.07
CA LEU A 388 4.27 3.80 8.57
C LEU A 388 5.76 4.11 8.38
N CYS A 389 6.20 4.21 7.13
CA CYS A 389 7.62 4.39 6.77
C CYS A 389 7.82 5.63 5.90
N GLY A 390 8.62 6.60 6.37
CA GLY A 390 8.80 7.90 5.73
C GLY A 390 10.24 8.31 5.43
N ASN A 391 10.44 9.61 5.19
CA ASN A 391 11.75 10.27 5.14
C ASN A 391 11.74 11.61 5.92
N ASN A 392 11.03 11.63 7.05
CA ASN A 392 10.86 12.72 8.02
C ASN A 392 10.09 13.96 7.53
N PHE A 393 9.66 14.00 6.27
CA PHE A 393 8.80 15.06 5.76
C PHE A 393 7.31 14.78 5.97
N GLN A 394 6.91 13.59 6.41
CA GLN A 394 5.51 13.16 6.48
C GLN A 394 4.90 13.41 7.86
N MET A 395 3.62 13.76 7.88
CA MET A 395 2.81 13.87 9.08
C MET A 395 1.62 12.92 8.99
N VAL A 396 1.46 12.05 9.99
CA VAL A 396 0.35 11.11 10.09
C VAL A 396 -0.47 11.41 11.33
N THR A 397 -1.79 11.50 11.17
CA THR A 397 -2.76 11.73 12.24
C THR A 397 -3.61 10.49 12.45
N MET A 398 -3.51 9.87 13.63
CA MET A 398 -4.29 8.67 14.00
C MET A 398 -5.37 8.99 15.01
N LEU A 399 -6.64 8.73 14.69
CA LEU A 399 -7.79 9.10 15.52
C LEU A 399 -8.82 7.98 15.61
N ASN A 400 -9.18 7.58 16.83
CA ASN A 400 -10.29 6.64 17.06
C ASN A 400 -10.14 5.33 16.27
N ASN A 401 -8.92 4.78 16.20
CA ASN A 401 -8.68 3.47 15.60
C ASN A 401 -8.66 2.41 16.68
N ILE A 402 -9.18 1.23 16.36
CA ILE A 402 -9.18 0.06 17.24
C ILE A 402 -8.23 -0.96 16.65
N ILE A 403 -7.18 -1.30 17.40
CA ILE A 403 -6.17 -2.29 17.02
C ILE A 403 -6.23 -3.37 18.09
N SER A 404 -6.89 -4.49 17.77
CA SER A 404 -7.16 -5.53 18.76
C SER A 404 -6.99 -6.94 18.24
N TYR A 405 -6.55 -7.87 19.09
CA TYR A 405 -6.43 -9.30 18.74
C TYR A 405 -5.51 -9.59 17.54
N ASN A 406 -4.52 -8.73 17.27
CA ASN A 406 -3.57 -8.99 16.19
C ASN A 406 -2.40 -9.85 16.68
N TYR A 407 -1.89 -10.71 15.79
CA TYR A 407 -0.85 -11.69 16.07
C TYR A 407 0.34 -11.54 15.11
N ALA A 408 1.28 -10.68 15.46
CA ALA A 408 2.48 -10.41 14.69
C ALA A 408 3.64 -11.29 15.21
N LEU A 409 3.74 -12.52 14.66
CA LEU A 409 4.68 -13.52 15.16
C LEU A 409 6.15 -13.18 14.87
N TYR A 410 6.44 -12.48 13.78
CA TYR A 410 7.82 -12.14 13.36
C TYR A 410 8.04 -10.64 13.21
N HIS A 411 7.10 -9.85 13.73
CA HIS A 411 6.94 -8.44 13.42
C HIS A 411 6.28 -7.71 14.59
N ASP A 412 6.31 -6.38 14.54
CA ASP A 412 5.59 -5.53 15.50
C ASP A 412 4.13 -5.39 15.12
N THR A 413 3.27 -5.12 16.10
CA THR A 413 1.87 -4.79 15.78
C THR A 413 1.82 -3.44 15.06
N VAL A 414 2.49 -2.42 15.60
CA VAL A 414 2.61 -1.09 14.97
C VAL A 414 4.08 -0.69 14.85
N LYS A 415 4.48 -0.33 13.63
CA LYS A 415 5.84 0.09 13.30
C LYS A 415 5.81 1.47 12.65
N ILE A 416 6.55 2.43 13.22
CA ILE A 416 6.58 3.81 12.71
C ILE A 416 8.04 4.26 12.59
N HIS A 417 8.49 4.43 11.35
CA HIS A 417 9.86 4.82 11.01
C HIS A 417 9.87 6.07 10.15
N ASP A 418 10.73 7.05 10.51
CA ASP A 418 10.95 8.28 9.74
C ASP A 418 9.66 9.04 9.35
N MET A 419 8.63 9.01 10.21
CA MET A 419 7.42 9.81 10.06
C MET A 419 7.09 10.51 11.37
N SER A 420 6.60 11.75 11.28
CA SER A 420 6.00 12.43 12.43
C SER A 420 4.57 11.92 12.62
N LEU A 421 4.28 11.44 13.83
CA LEU A 421 2.95 10.98 14.22
C LEU A 421 2.32 11.96 15.21
N ILE A 422 1.10 12.41 14.93
CA ILE A 422 0.27 13.17 15.87
C ILE A 422 -1.09 12.48 16.05
N PRO A 423 -1.25 11.57 17.00
CA PRO A 423 -2.55 11.13 17.46
C PRO A 423 -3.14 12.27 18.29
N ARG A 424 -4.25 12.85 17.82
CA ARG A 424 -4.98 13.91 18.54
C ARG A 424 -6.21 13.35 19.22
N GLY A 425 -6.10 12.94 20.47
CA GLY A 425 -7.27 12.88 21.33
C GLY A 425 -7.72 14.30 21.71
N THR A 426 -8.72 14.87 21.05
CA THR A 426 -9.36 16.09 21.55
C THR A 426 -10.31 15.73 22.69
N LEU A 427 -9.87 15.92 23.93
CA LEU A 427 -10.75 16.04 25.10
C LEU A 427 -11.37 17.44 25.07
N VAL A 428 -12.51 17.62 24.40
CA VAL A 428 -13.22 18.91 24.36
C VAL A 428 -14.60 18.80 25.03
N SER A 429 -14.71 19.53 26.15
CA SER A 429 -15.89 20.17 26.77
C SER A 429 -16.81 19.36 27.72
N PRO A 430 -17.35 20.00 28.80
CA PRO A 430 -17.95 19.32 29.96
C PRO A 430 -19.43 18.96 29.82
N ARG A 431 -20.06 19.05 28.64
CA ARG A 431 -21.52 18.85 28.54
C ARG A 431 -21.95 18.07 27.29
N ARG A 432 -22.48 16.88 27.58
CA ARG A 432 -23.32 15.97 26.77
C ARG A 432 -22.62 15.25 25.61
N HIS A 433 -22.55 13.92 25.76
CA HIS A 433 -22.06 12.88 24.85
C HIS A 433 -20.55 12.89 24.56
N LYS A 434 -19.80 12.31 25.50
CA LYS A 434 -18.35 12.05 25.43
C LYS A 434 -18.04 10.91 24.44
N LEU A 435 -17.94 11.20 23.14
CA LEU A 435 -17.25 10.30 22.22
C LEU A 435 -15.75 10.61 22.29
N SER A 436 -15.05 9.78 23.05
CA SER A 436 -13.60 9.89 23.22
C SER A 436 -12.89 9.53 21.92
N SER A 437 -12.27 10.50 21.23
CA SER A 437 -11.46 10.26 20.03
C SER A 437 -10.12 9.59 20.37
N ILE A 438 -10.16 8.37 20.91
CA ILE A 438 -9.01 7.67 21.51
C ILE A 438 -8.67 6.43 20.68
N ASN A 439 -7.37 6.19 20.42
CA ASN A 439 -6.95 4.92 19.84
C ASN A 439 -6.90 3.85 20.95
N ASN A 440 -7.44 2.67 20.66
CA ASN A 440 -7.51 1.55 21.60
C ASN A 440 -6.63 0.39 21.12
N PHE A 441 -5.68 -0.02 21.98
CA PHE A 441 -4.76 -1.14 21.76
C PHE A 441 -5.05 -2.23 22.79
N GLU A 442 -5.50 -3.39 22.34
CA GLU A 442 -5.94 -4.45 23.23
C GLU A 442 -5.71 -5.87 22.69
N GLU A 443 -5.16 -6.73 23.54
CA GLU A 443 -4.88 -8.13 23.24
C GLU A 443 -4.05 -8.38 21.96
N ASN A 444 -3.19 -7.44 21.60
CA ASN A 444 -2.21 -7.63 20.54
C ASN A 444 -1.00 -8.41 21.07
N ILE A 445 -0.42 -9.24 20.22
CA ILE A 445 0.78 -10.03 20.53
C ILE A 445 1.81 -9.78 19.44
N ALA A 446 3.00 -9.37 19.85
CA ALA A 446 4.18 -9.26 19.01
C ALA A 446 5.34 -10.03 19.63
N LEU A 447 6.12 -10.80 18.86
CA LEU A 447 7.26 -11.55 19.41
C LEU A 447 8.61 -10.82 19.36
N GLY A 448 8.72 -9.72 18.62
CA GLY A 448 9.90 -8.86 18.60
C GLY A 448 10.24 -8.31 17.20
N HIS A 449 11.11 -7.29 17.18
CA HIS A 449 11.45 -6.51 15.98
C HIS A 449 12.62 -7.08 15.15
N GLY A 450 13.03 -8.32 15.42
CA GLY A 450 14.19 -8.96 14.80
C GLY A 450 13.79 -9.85 13.63
N HIS A 451 14.57 -9.80 12.55
CA HIS A 451 14.48 -10.83 11.53
C HIS A 451 14.86 -12.17 12.15
N GLN A 452 13.93 -13.12 12.20
CA GLN A 452 14.28 -14.50 12.46
C GLN A 452 13.89 -15.35 11.25
N TYR A 453 14.68 -16.40 11.07
CA TYR A 453 14.65 -17.43 10.02
C TYR A 453 15.45 -17.11 8.74
N LEU A 454 16.62 -17.75 8.64
CA LEU A 454 16.97 -18.49 7.43
C LEU A 454 16.33 -19.88 7.61
N GLU A 455 15.35 -20.24 6.78
CA GLU A 455 14.62 -21.49 6.98
C GLU A 455 15.46 -22.74 6.66
N HIS A 456 15.32 -23.76 7.50
CA HIS A 456 15.70 -25.14 7.20
C HIS A 456 14.50 -25.86 6.58
N TYR A 457 14.67 -26.44 5.40
CA TYR A 457 13.62 -27.15 4.67
C TYR A 457 13.30 -28.53 5.30
N GLY A 458 12.03 -28.83 5.58
CA GLY A 458 11.53 -30.11 6.11
C GLY A 458 10.04 -30.10 6.48
N PHE A 459 9.46 -31.27 6.78
CA PHE A 459 8.05 -31.40 7.19
C PHE A 459 7.87 -30.91 8.63
N GLN A 460 7.07 -29.86 8.84
CA GLN A 460 6.70 -29.37 10.16
C GLN A 460 5.18 -29.48 10.38
N PRO A 461 4.74 -29.70 11.63
CA PRO A 461 3.34 -29.98 11.97
C PRO A 461 2.42 -28.75 11.86
N GLU A 462 1.11 -29.00 11.70
CA GLU A 462 0.05 -28.01 11.40
C GLU A 462 -0.21 -26.91 12.45
N GLU A 463 0.34 -27.04 13.66
CA GLU A 463 0.24 -26.02 14.72
C GLU A 463 1.63 -25.74 15.32
N GLU A 464 2.25 -24.64 14.91
CA GLU A 464 3.45 -24.13 15.58
C GLU A 464 3.10 -23.66 17.00
N HIS A 465 3.51 -24.45 17.98
CA HIS A 465 3.38 -24.11 19.39
C HIS A 465 4.45 -23.05 19.75
N ASP A 466 4.06 -21.96 20.42
CA ASP A 466 4.97 -20.89 20.89
C ASP A 466 6.08 -21.46 21.80
N GLU A 467 7.27 -21.68 21.22
CA GLU A 467 8.44 -22.22 21.93
C GLU A 467 8.94 -21.31 23.05
N PHE A 468 8.62 -20.00 22.99
CA PHE A 468 9.05 -19.02 23.98
C PHE A 468 8.39 -19.25 25.35
N LEU A 469 7.18 -19.84 25.37
CA LEU A 469 6.44 -20.12 26.61
C LEU A 469 6.99 -21.31 27.39
N ARG A 470 7.79 -22.19 26.76
CA ARG A 470 8.34 -23.41 27.38
C ARG A 470 9.78 -23.30 27.87
N ARG A 471 10.51 -22.20 27.58
CA ARG A 471 11.91 -22.09 28.02
C ARG A 471 12.02 -21.67 29.50
N PRO A 472 12.80 -22.39 30.33
CA PRO A 472 13.12 -21.93 31.67
C PRO A 472 13.95 -20.64 31.58
N ARG A 473 13.54 -19.60 32.33
CA ARG A 473 14.07 -18.22 32.27
C ARG A 473 15.57 -18.05 32.59
N ARG A 474 16.30 -19.14 32.86
CA ARG A 474 17.74 -19.15 33.16
C ARG A 474 18.39 -20.39 32.52
N GLN A 475 18.69 -20.31 31.23
CA GLN A 475 19.70 -21.19 30.63
C GLN A 475 20.58 -20.35 29.71
N VAL A 476 21.68 -19.87 30.29
CA VAL A 476 22.90 -19.56 29.56
C VAL A 476 23.62 -20.90 29.46
N ILE A 477 23.73 -21.49 28.27
CA ILE A 477 24.51 -22.73 28.11
C ILE A 477 25.87 -22.40 27.51
N THR A 478 26.84 -23.03 28.14
CA THR A 478 28.29 -22.86 28.15
C THR A 478 28.99 -23.60 27.02
N GLN A 479 30.30 -23.34 26.95
CA GLN A 479 31.37 -23.93 26.13
C GLN A 479 31.31 -25.47 26.02
N GLU A 480 30.65 -26.00 24.99
CA GLU A 480 31.07 -27.21 24.26
C GLU A 480 30.10 -27.41 23.07
N GLY A 481 30.67 -27.33 21.86
CA GLY A 481 29.95 -27.02 20.62
C GLY A 481 28.83 -27.98 20.28
N VAL A 482 27.61 -27.44 20.20
CA VAL A 482 26.98 -26.98 18.94
C VAL A 482 26.08 -25.79 19.31
N SER A 483 26.49 -24.57 18.95
CA SER A 483 25.66 -23.37 19.13
C SER A 483 24.60 -23.37 18.04
N PHE A 484 23.35 -23.72 18.37
CA PHE A 484 22.24 -23.38 17.48
C PHE A 484 22.08 -21.86 17.49
N ASP A 485 22.39 -21.28 16.34
CA ASP A 485 22.65 -19.87 16.07
C ASP A 485 21.35 -19.04 16.03
N TRP A 486 20.50 -19.20 17.05
CA TRP A 486 19.29 -18.39 17.26
C TRP A 486 19.62 -16.90 17.47
N TRP A 487 20.86 -16.60 17.83
CA TRP A 487 21.34 -15.30 18.26
C TRP A 487 21.96 -14.45 17.15
N THR A 488 22.26 -15.01 15.98
CA THR A 488 23.04 -14.30 14.94
C THR A 488 22.19 -13.52 13.94
N HIS A 489 20.86 -13.62 14.01
CA HIS A 489 19.96 -12.94 13.06
C HIS A 489 18.93 -12.00 13.70
N VAL A 490 18.70 -12.08 15.01
CA VAL A 490 17.95 -11.05 15.74
C VAL A 490 18.81 -9.82 15.83
N GLY A 491 18.28 -8.65 15.48
CA GLY A 491 18.95 -7.38 15.75
C GLY A 491 19.44 -7.33 17.21
N THR A 492 20.58 -6.70 17.44
CA THR A 492 21.34 -6.88 18.68
C THR A 492 20.69 -6.22 19.92
N GLU A 493 19.59 -5.48 19.77
CA GLU A 493 19.16 -4.52 20.81
C GLU A 493 17.64 -4.43 21.02
N SER A 494 16.99 -3.40 20.45
CA SER A 494 15.55 -3.16 20.62
C SER A 494 14.73 -4.27 19.97
N GLU A 495 15.31 -4.95 18.98
CA GLU A 495 14.65 -5.96 18.16
C GLU A 495 14.28 -7.25 18.90
N ARG A 496 14.75 -7.41 20.13
CA ARG A 496 14.65 -8.66 20.87
C ARG A 496 13.44 -8.75 21.79
N TYR A 497 12.73 -7.64 22.03
CA TYR A 497 11.68 -7.59 23.03
C TYR A 497 10.29 -7.46 22.41
N ARG A 498 9.32 -8.19 22.99
CA ARG A 498 7.91 -8.14 22.61
C ARG A 498 7.33 -6.76 22.89
N SER A 499 6.89 -6.04 21.86
CA SER A 499 6.21 -4.76 22.06
C SER A 499 5.11 -4.43 21.08
N THR A 500 4.13 -3.64 21.53
CA THR A 500 2.99 -3.22 20.71
C THR A 500 3.41 -2.20 19.66
N ILE A 501 4.19 -1.19 20.05
CA ILE A 501 4.63 -0.07 19.20
C ILE A 501 6.15 0.02 19.17
N LEU A 502 6.73 0.04 17.96
CA LEU A 502 8.09 0.49 17.71
C LEU A 502 8.10 1.95 17.23
N ALA A 503 8.65 2.84 18.06
CA ALA A 503 8.81 4.26 17.76
C ALA A 503 10.21 4.58 17.23
N GLY A 504 10.28 4.88 15.93
CA GLY A 504 11.54 5.11 15.20
C GLY A 504 12.08 6.54 15.21
N SER A 505 11.31 7.55 15.64
CA SER A 505 11.67 8.97 15.52
C SER A 505 11.29 9.76 16.78
N SER A 506 12.14 10.73 17.16
CA SER A 506 11.91 11.62 18.30
C SER A 506 10.78 12.64 18.11
N GLN A 507 10.25 12.80 16.89
CA GLN A 507 9.15 13.74 16.56
C GLN A 507 7.76 13.12 16.67
N GLN A 508 7.65 11.96 17.31
CA GLN A 508 6.39 11.23 17.47
C GLN A 508 5.70 11.65 18.77
N HIS A 509 4.40 11.86 18.68
CA HIS A 509 3.53 12.08 19.81
C HIS A 509 2.62 10.86 19.95
N TYR A 510 2.33 10.43 21.17
CA TYR A 510 1.39 9.38 21.52
C TYR A 510 0.57 9.93 22.69
N ARG A 511 -0.51 10.65 22.44
CA ARG A 511 -1.33 11.22 23.52
C ARG A 511 -2.77 10.72 23.50
N GLY A 512 -3.34 10.47 24.67
CA GLY A 512 -4.74 10.06 24.81
C GLY A 512 -5.02 8.68 24.23
N ASN A 513 -4.11 7.72 24.38
CA ASN A 513 -4.29 6.32 23.94
C ASN A 513 -4.54 5.40 25.13
N VAL A 514 -5.16 4.26 24.85
CA VAL A 514 -5.38 3.17 25.81
C VAL A 514 -4.49 1.99 25.39
N PHE A 515 -3.54 1.65 26.25
CA PHE A 515 -2.63 0.52 26.10
C PHE A 515 -2.96 -0.57 27.12
N ASN A 516 -3.36 -1.75 26.65
CA ASN A 516 -3.76 -2.86 27.51
C ASN A 516 -3.35 -4.23 26.96
N ASP A 517 -2.12 -4.34 26.44
CA ASP A 517 -1.60 -5.58 25.87
C ASP A 517 -0.82 -6.39 26.92
N LYS A 518 -1.55 -7.12 27.77
CA LYS A 518 -0.99 -7.91 28.90
C LYS A 518 0.04 -8.97 28.49
N LYS A 519 0.02 -9.41 27.22
CA LYS A 519 0.89 -10.48 26.70
C LYS A 519 2.23 -9.96 26.16
N ASN A 520 2.34 -8.66 25.91
CA ASN A 520 3.59 -8.02 25.48
C ASN A 520 4.43 -7.63 26.70
N SER A 521 5.75 -7.66 26.54
CA SER A 521 6.68 -7.24 27.61
C SER A 521 6.68 -5.73 27.77
N TYR A 522 6.57 -5.01 26.66
CA TYR A 522 6.49 -3.55 26.59
C TYR A 522 5.30 -3.14 25.72
N GLU A 523 4.73 -1.98 25.96
CA GLU A 523 3.73 -1.37 25.07
C GLU A 523 4.42 -0.48 24.03
N LEU A 524 5.51 0.19 24.43
CA LEU A 524 6.26 1.12 23.60
C LEU A 524 7.77 0.84 23.72
N THR A 525 8.43 0.60 22.60
CA THR A 525 9.88 0.54 22.49
C THR A 525 10.38 1.62 21.54
N THR A 526 11.54 2.19 21.84
CA THR A 526 12.16 3.21 20.97
C THR A 526 13.34 2.64 20.19
N SER A 527 13.60 3.23 19.03
CA SER A 527 14.80 2.95 18.24
C SER A 527 16.04 3.61 18.84
N LYS A 528 17.21 3.26 18.28
CA LYS A 528 18.48 3.95 18.55
C LYS A 528 18.37 5.42 18.20
N ARG A 529 18.86 6.26 19.10
CA ARG A 529 18.98 7.70 18.89
C ARG A 529 20.03 7.98 17.81
N THR A 530 19.65 8.74 16.77
CA THR A 530 20.61 9.27 15.80
C THR A 530 21.23 10.58 16.31
N GLN A 531 22.37 11.00 15.75
CA GLN A 531 23.01 12.29 16.12
C GLN A 531 22.09 13.50 15.88
N TYR A 532 21.06 13.36 15.04
CA TYR A 532 20.09 14.40 14.70
C TYR A 532 18.84 14.37 15.59
N ASP A 533 18.64 13.32 16.41
CA ASP A 533 17.54 13.22 17.36
C ASP A 533 17.87 14.01 18.63
N ILE A 534 17.49 15.28 18.66
CA ILE A 534 17.65 16.17 19.84
C ILE A 534 16.37 16.18 20.70
N GLY A 535 15.27 15.60 20.21
CA GLY A 535 13.96 15.62 20.86
C GLY A 535 13.66 14.44 21.79
N THR A 536 12.47 14.46 22.36
CA THR A 536 11.86 13.39 23.17
C THR A 536 10.51 12.99 22.55
N ILE A 537 10.18 11.71 22.63
CA ILE A 537 8.86 11.21 22.24
C ILE A 537 7.85 11.61 23.32
N ASP A 538 6.75 12.24 22.93
CA ASP A 538 5.73 12.71 23.87
C ASP A 538 4.64 11.66 24.04
N ALA A 539 4.68 10.91 25.13
CA ALA A 539 3.74 9.84 25.44
C ALA A 539 2.80 10.17 26.62
N ARG A 540 2.52 11.46 26.84
CA ARG A 540 1.72 11.95 27.98
C ARG A 540 0.23 11.69 27.80
N LEU A 541 -0.49 11.66 28.91
CA LEU A 541 -1.95 11.47 28.96
C LEU A 541 -2.40 10.16 28.29
N ASN A 542 -1.60 9.10 28.42
CA ASN A 542 -2.00 7.74 28.02
C ASN A 542 -2.37 6.91 29.26
N TYR A 543 -3.23 5.92 29.04
CA TYR A 543 -3.49 4.87 30.00
C TYR A 543 -2.61 3.66 29.67
N TRP A 544 -1.75 3.25 30.60
CA TRP A 544 -0.76 2.18 30.41
C TRP A 544 -1.19 0.84 31.03
N GLY A 545 -2.47 0.67 31.36
CA GLY A 545 -2.99 -0.52 32.04
C GLY A 545 -3.04 -0.37 33.56
N TYR A 546 -3.76 -1.28 34.23
CA TYR A 546 -4.03 -1.22 35.66
C TYR A 546 -2.77 -1.54 36.49
N PRO A 547 -2.49 -0.85 37.62
CA PRO A 547 -3.28 0.21 38.31
C PRO A 547 -3.10 1.65 37.79
N GLY A 548 -2.61 1.86 36.55
CA GLY A 548 -2.53 3.20 35.93
C GLY A 548 -1.42 4.10 36.45
N ALA A 549 -0.62 3.65 37.42
CA ALA A 549 0.44 4.44 38.05
C ALA A 549 1.64 4.69 37.12
N GLU A 550 2.41 5.72 37.42
CA GLU A 550 3.64 6.08 36.67
C GLU A 550 4.67 4.95 36.64
N SER A 551 4.76 4.15 37.72
CA SER A 551 5.63 2.97 37.79
C SER A 551 5.24 1.89 36.78
N VAL A 552 3.94 1.74 36.48
CA VAL A 552 3.42 0.80 35.49
C VAL A 552 3.79 1.29 34.09
N ALA A 553 3.65 2.59 33.83
CA ALA A 553 4.06 3.21 32.58
C ALA A 553 5.56 3.04 32.34
N ALA A 554 6.40 3.36 33.33
CA ALA A 554 7.84 3.17 33.27
C ALA A 554 8.23 1.71 32.99
N GLY A 555 7.55 0.74 33.61
CA GLY A 555 7.82 -0.69 33.38
C GLY A 555 7.37 -1.20 32.00
N LYS A 556 6.47 -0.48 31.31
CA LYS A 556 5.92 -0.84 29.99
C LYS A 556 6.55 -0.07 28.84
N ILE A 557 7.43 0.88 29.13
CA ILE A 557 8.14 1.69 28.14
C ILE A 557 9.60 1.29 28.18
N ARG A 558 10.21 1.06 27.02
CA ARG A 558 11.66 0.86 26.88
C ARG A 558 12.28 2.08 26.22
N ASP A 559 13.03 2.87 26.97
CA ASP A 559 13.56 4.16 26.50
C ASP A 559 14.97 4.51 27.01
N PHE A 560 15.37 5.77 26.83
CA PHE A 560 16.64 6.31 27.32
C PHE A 560 16.91 6.06 28.81
N SER A 561 15.87 6.04 29.64
CA SER A 561 16.00 5.82 31.09
C SER A 561 16.53 4.42 31.41
N ASP A 562 16.20 3.45 30.58
CA ASP A 562 16.74 2.09 30.66
C ASP A 562 18.12 2.00 29.99
N TYR A 563 18.27 2.61 28.80
CA TYR A 563 19.48 2.52 27.99
C TYR A 563 19.84 3.86 27.32
N PRO A 564 21.02 4.45 27.60
CA PRO A 564 21.38 5.79 27.10
C PRO A 564 21.45 5.97 25.57
N TYR A 565 21.49 4.88 24.80
CA TYR A 565 21.52 4.92 23.33
C TYR A 565 20.12 4.98 22.69
N LEU A 566 19.06 4.83 23.48
CA LEU A 566 17.67 4.85 23.01
C LEU A 566 17.10 6.28 23.03
N ILE A 567 16.02 6.51 22.27
CA ILE A 567 15.29 7.78 22.31
C ILE A 567 14.53 7.89 23.64
N LYS A 568 14.56 9.06 24.27
CA LYS A 568 13.86 9.35 25.52
C LYS A 568 12.35 9.54 25.29
N VAL A 569 11.53 9.01 26.20
CA VAL A 569 10.07 9.13 26.19
C VAL A 569 9.59 9.94 27.40
N ASP A 570 8.83 11.01 27.15
CA ASP A 570 8.15 11.77 28.20
C ASP A 570 6.71 11.25 28.35
N TYR A 571 6.45 10.43 29.37
CA TYR A 571 5.15 9.79 29.61
C TYR A 571 4.31 10.43 30.74
N GLN A 572 4.88 11.34 31.53
CA GLN A 572 4.19 12.02 32.63
C GLN A 572 3.51 13.32 32.18
N PRO A 573 2.24 13.58 32.55
CA PRO A 573 1.40 12.78 33.45
C PRO A 573 0.76 11.57 32.76
N VAL A 574 0.64 10.47 33.49
CA VAL A 574 -0.11 9.27 33.07
C VAL A 574 -1.59 9.40 33.45
N LEU A 575 -2.47 8.63 32.80
CA LEU A 575 -3.87 8.55 33.22
C LEU A 575 -4.01 7.49 34.33
N GLU A 576 -4.06 7.95 35.58
CA GLU A 576 -3.97 7.09 36.78
C GLU A 576 -5.23 6.24 37.09
N SER A 577 -6.46 6.72 36.85
CA SER A 577 -7.67 5.86 36.97
C SER A 577 -8.97 6.42 36.39
N ASN A 578 -9.70 5.49 35.76
CA ASN A 578 -11.13 5.30 35.48
C ASN A 578 -12.17 6.44 35.33
N SER A 579 -12.09 7.61 35.95
CA SER A 579 -13.26 8.53 35.99
C SER A 579 -13.49 9.35 34.70
N SER A 580 -12.47 9.52 33.87
CA SER A 580 -12.55 10.24 32.59
C SER A 580 -12.69 9.32 31.37
N LEU A 581 -12.34 8.03 31.51
CA LEU A 581 -12.29 7.01 30.45
C LEU A 581 -13.23 5.82 30.66
N LEU A 582 -13.65 5.52 31.90
CA LEU A 582 -14.74 4.59 32.15
C LEU A 582 -16.04 5.36 32.32
N GLU A 583 -17.08 4.87 31.68
CA GLU A 583 -18.44 5.20 32.02
C GLU A 583 -19.01 4.01 32.81
N GLY A 584 -19.11 4.15 34.13
CA GLY A 584 -19.63 3.10 35.03
C GLY A 584 -18.70 1.88 35.18
N ASP A 585 -19.24 0.67 35.01
CA ASP A 585 -18.54 -0.61 35.24
C ASP A 585 -17.77 -1.12 33.99
N CYS A 586 -17.75 -0.34 32.91
CA CYS A 586 -17.18 -0.74 31.62
C CYS A 586 -15.66 -0.55 31.54
N PRO A 587 -14.93 -1.35 30.72
CA PRO A 587 -13.51 -1.17 30.47
C PRO A 587 -13.16 0.18 29.82
N ALA A 588 -11.88 0.59 29.88
CA ALA A 588 -11.45 1.89 29.36
C ALA A 588 -11.74 2.03 27.86
N GLY A 589 -12.40 3.12 27.46
CA GLY A 589 -12.81 3.37 26.07
C GLY A 589 -14.20 2.85 25.71
N TRP A 590 -14.85 2.09 26.60
CA TRP A 590 -16.24 1.64 26.46
C TRP A 590 -17.18 2.59 27.19
N PHE A 591 -18.39 2.76 26.63
CA PHE A 591 -19.46 3.51 27.28
C PHE A 591 -20.56 2.57 27.74
N GLN A 592 -21.10 2.81 28.92
CA GLN A 592 -22.22 2.05 29.44
C GLN A 592 -23.52 2.59 28.86
N ALA A 593 -24.38 1.70 28.37
CA ALA A 593 -25.76 2.04 28.06
C ALA A 593 -26.71 1.01 28.70
N GLY A 594 -27.88 1.49 29.13
CA GLY A 594 -28.85 0.71 29.90
C GLY A 594 -29.25 1.39 31.20
N LEU A 595 -30.37 0.97 31.79
CA LEU A 595 -30.93 1.50 33.03
C LEU A 595 -30.90 0.41 34.11
N GLU A 596 -30.54 0.82 35.33
CA GLU A 596 -30.59 0.01 36.56
C GLU A 596 -29.84 -1.34 36.48
N GLU A 597 -30.56 -2.46 36.36
CA GLU A 597 -30.04 -3.84 36.45
C GLU A 597 -29.49 -4.38 35.11
N PHE A 598 -29.88 -3.79 33.98
CA PHE A 598 -29.40 -4.18 32.64
C PHE A 598 -28.42 -3.14 32.11
N LYS A 599 -27.22 -3.15 32.67
CA LYS A 599 -26.10 -2.37 32.16
C LYS A 599 -25.41 -3.21 31.08
N SER A 600 -25.14 -2.60 29.92
CA SER A 600 -24.34 -3.20 28.85
C SER A 600 -23.24 -2.23 28.45
N CYS A 601 -22.09 -2.76 28.04
CA CYS A 601 -20.95 -1.96 27.63
C CYS A 601 -20.86 -1.95 26.11
N PHE A 602 -20.78 -0.76 25.53
CA PHE A 602 -20.68 -0.56 24.10
C PHE A 602 -19.36 0.14 23.73
N LEU A 603 -18.76 -0.31 22.63
CA LEU A 603 -17.61 0.34 22.00
C LEU A 603 -18.08 0.89 20.65
N TYR A 604 -17.86 2.18 20.42
CA TYR A 604 -18.17 2.75 19.11
C TYR A 604 -17.09 2.35 18.09
N VAL A 605 -17.48 1.63 17.04
CA VAL A 605 -16.57 1.22 15.97
C VAL A 605 -17.02 1.85 14.67
N GLY A 606 -16.35 2.92 14.27
CA GLY A 606 -16.69 3.64 13.04
C GLY A 606 -16.27 2.95 11.74
N ALA A 607 -15.88 1.68 11.78
CA ALA A 607 -15.44 0.89 10.63
C ALA A 607 -16.61 0.18 9.96
N ALA A 608 -16.55 0.06 8.62
CA ALA A 608 -17.53 -0.68 7.84
C ALA A 608 -17.21 -2.18 7.86
N VAL A 609 -18.08 -2.98 8.49
CA VAL A 609 -17.88 -4.42 8.71
C VAL A 609 -19.05 -5.21 8.11
N THR A 610 -18.80 -6.47 7.73
CA THR A 610 -19.87 -7.40 7.37
C THR A 610 -20.66 -7.82 8.61
N TYR A 611 -21.92 -8.20 8.46
CA TYR A 611 -22.73 -8.67 9.60
C TYR A 611 -22.09 -9.86 10.33
N THR A 612 -21.54 -10.81 9.57
CA THR A 612 -20.91 -12.02 10.12
C THR A 612 -19.65 -11.71 10.93
N ASP A 613 -18.80 -10.79 10.46
CA ASP A 613 -17.59 -10.44 11.19
C ASP A 613 -17.93 -9.57 12.42
N ALA A 614 -18.98 -8.75 12.33
CA ALA A 614 -19.49 -7.98 13.46
C ALA A 614 -20.04 -8.89 14.58
N THR A 615 -20.81 -9.93 14.25
CA THR A 615 -21.31 -10.91 15.24
C THR A 615 -20.17 -11.69 15.88
N LEU A 616 -19.19 -12.14 15.09
CA LEU A 616 -18.00 -12.81 15.62
C LEU A 616 -17.22 -11.92 16.59
N TYR A 617 -17.08 -10.61 16.28
CA TYR A 617 -16.44 -9.68 17.19
C TYR A 617 -17.17 -9.59 18.53
N CYS A 618 -18.51 -9.51 18.50
CA CYS A 618 -19.32 -9.49 19.71
C CYS A 618 -19.17 -10.79 20.52
N GLU A 619 -19.28 -11.95 19.89
CA GLU A 619 -19.24 -13.26 20.56
C GLU A 619 -17.91 -13.49 21.30
N VAL A 620 -16.77 -13.20 20.65
CA VAL A 620 -15.46 -13.35 21.27
C VAL A 620 -15.36 -12.48 22.53
N ARG A 621 -15.84 -11.23 22.48
CA ARG A 621 -15.81 -10.29 23.61
C ARG A 621 -16.68 -10.70 24.78
N ILE A 622 -17.84 -11.32 24.52
CA ILE A 622 -18.72 -11.88 25.55
C ILE A 622 -18.03 -13.00 26.34
N THR A 623 -17.12 -13.75 25.70
CA THR A 623 -16.38 -14.83 26.37
C THR A 623 -15.18 -14.36 27.21
N THR A 624 -14.61 -13.18 26.93
CA THR A 624 -13.41 -12.66 27.62
C THR A 624 -13.71 -11.90 28.91
N PHE A 625 -14.92 -11.39 29.09
CA PHE A 625 -15.34 -10.63 30.29
C PHE A 625 -16.38 -11.42 31.10
N ASP A 626 -16.15 -11.53 32.41
CA ASP A 626 -16.99 -12.29 33.35
C ASP A 626 -18.49 -11.90 33.28
N LYS A 627 -19.30 -12.78 32.67
CA LYS A 627 -20.70 -13.20 32.93
C LYS A 627 -21.79 -12.26 33.49
N LEU A 628 -21.62 -10.94 33.61
CA LEU A 628 -22.69 -10.05 34.12
C LEU A 628 -23.02 -8.82 33.25
N LEU A 629 -22.33 -8.60 32.13
CA LEU A 629 -22.56 -7.49 31.20
C LEU A 629 -22.53 -7.99 29.75
N GLU A 630 -23.48 -7.57 28.91
CA GLU A 630 -23.41 -7.80 27.45
C GLU A 630 -22.44 -6.79 26.84
N TYR A 631 -21.45 -7.28 26.07
CA TYR A 631 -20.44 -6.48 25.38
C TYR A 631 -20.62 -6.57 23.87
N CYS A 632 -21.15 -5.53 23.25
CA CYS A 632 -21.33 -5.47 21.78
C CYS A 632 -20.82 -4.12 21.25
N PRO A 633 -19.87 -4.10 20.30
CA PRO A 633 -19.52 -2.87 19.62
C PRO A 633 -20.64 -2.44 18.65
N ASN A 634 -20.82 -1.13 18.49
CA ASN A 634 -21.78 -0.57 17.54
C ASN A 634 -21.08 -0.33 16.19
N PHE A 635 -21.29 -1.22 15.22
CA PHE A 635 -20.67 -1.21 13.90
C PHE A 635 -21.52 -0.50 12.85
N VAL A 636 -20.86 0.08 11.83
CA VAL A 636 -21.52 0.43 10.57
C VAL A 636 -21.64 -0.83 9.72
N LEU A 637 -22.84 -1.41 9.66
CA LEU A 637 -23.09 -2.64 8.91
C LEU A 637 -23.22 -2.36 7.41
N LYS A 638 -22.60 -3.20 6.58
CA LYS A 638 -22.93 -3.30 5.16
C LYS A 638 -24.01 -4.35 4.92
N GLU A 639 -25.12 -3.93 4.32
CA GLU A 639 -26.13 -4.84 3.80
C GLU A 639 -25.58 -5.64 2.60
N LYS A 640 -26.21 -6.79 2.35
CA LYS A 640 -25.76 -7.89 1.47
C LYS A 640 -25.42 -7.48 0.04
#